data_AF-A0A3D3J5S7-F1
#
_entry.id   AF-A0A3D3J5S7-F1
#
_cell.length_a   1.000
_cell.length_b   1.000
_cell.length_c   1.000
_cell.angle_alpha   90.00
_cell.angle_beta   90.00
_cell.angle_gamma   90.00
#
_symmetry.space_group_name_H-M   'P 1'
#
loop_
_entity.id
_entity.type
_entity.pdbx_description
1 polymer ?
#
loop_
_entity_poly.entity_id
_entity_poly.type
_entity_poly.pdbx_seq_one_letter_code
_entity_poly.pdbx_strand_id
1 'polypeptide(L)'
;MKTRHSLPILLVTLIIISAACSPTRGLSNPNPIPTGIAESQPTPPPDMPTQVVPSGAALSLSQLYNSRVGSGEWAAGDGLVKLLGMYTGTSKASDVLGNASVSDFELTGLMNLADQYLAGNPTGTIHDELQQEVNRLVAPVDQLERFSQKSDLLTSTNPHRASLSQPAALPIASADEAECQRLWSSGFESTTPVMCFLYGEENVDGTRVRLYYPNWWAVDDPRLSRIEPIMQAATLAVSKYNALGPNPLPATTLVVTELPGMDPITRLRDADLLALANWRRTSSFYCYVGLFPSLFTTVNVQQAQQTLAHEMFHCYQSANLFAQGNNPNYDANRWWVEGSAEYFSNLVYPDTNYEHRWMSQTTTAMVESTSLTTWEYKSFIFFQYLENRPEMGVAGILNLLRSLPVVTGSGNDAQLSALSAYPNMGTIFQEFVEAVADQNVIDTNHSAIPLEIPYNPDVVTEPTSGNIFGGSPFTVDIRQIIFPRNYDYDLTTLFEGIPGQVRVRKEGSPQTWEAIPARVAAGCGEERFVLVESQTGVSADTTYNVQLTATQRASEGLCSCLVGSWKMDNTSYLTHLNGLIQQAAPGMIEYTDVDGSMTAEFTSSGELIQSIDNLTVNANMNVSGLPTQTMVISLDGNSTAGYSMTETSISYTSIESHLSISTILNGAELNNNTPSDYLSSGPLGTGANFICSENSLSLTPTYPNYLNLPPLTFSREP
;
A
#
# COMPACT_ATOMS: atom_id res chain seq x y z
N MET A 1 -8.57 13.86 -12.33
CA MET A 1 -9.83 13.52 -11.62
C MET A 1 -10.83 14.65 -11.76
N LYS A 2 -11.96 14.38 -12.41
CA LYS A 2 -13.13 15.27 -12.46
C LYS A 2 -14.08 14.78 -11.38
N THR A 3 -14.24 15.51 -10.27
CA THR A 3 -15.40 15.33 -9.39
C THR A 3 -16.64 15.79 -10.18
N ARG A 4 -17.31 14.83 -10.82
CA ARG A 4 -18.63 15.06 -11.42
C ARG A 4 -19.65 14.94 -10.30
N HIS A 5 -20.08 16.08 -9.75
CA HIS A 5 -21.30 16.13 -8.96
C HIS A 5 -22.49 16.04 -9.92
N SER A 6 -23.21 14.92 -9.85
CA SER A 6 -24.43 14.66 -10.61
C SER A 6 -25.63 15.29 -9.87
N LEU A 7 -26.11 16.45 -10.33
CA LEU A 7 -27.45 16.97 -9.99
C LEU A 7 -28.28 17.05 -11.29
N PRO A 8 -29.08 16.02 -11.65
CA PRO A 8 -29.77 16.01 -12.95
C PRO A 8 -31.02 16.90 -12.97
N ILE A 9 -31.68 17.12 -11.83
CA ILE A 9 -32.98 17.81 -11.79
C ILE A 9 -32.82 19.34 -11.66
N LEU A 10 -31.67 19.82 -11.18
CA LEU A 10 -31.36 21.26 -11.13
C LEU A 10 -30.75 21.80 -12.45
N LEU A 11 -30.42 20.92 -13.40
CA LEU A 11 -29.65 21.27 -14.59
C LEU A 11 -30.43 22.11 -15.62
N VAL A 12 -31.77 22.09 -15.58
CA VAL A 12 -32.60 22.99 -16.42
C VAL A 12 -32.59 24.43 -15.87
N THR A 13 -32.27 24.62 -14.59
CA THR A 13 -32.22 25.95 -13.95
C THR A 13 -30.83 26.61 -14.01
N LEU A 14 -29.75 25.84 -14.22
CA LEU A 14 -28.37 26.35 -14.06
C LEU A 14 -27.64 26.85 -15.32
N ILE A 15 -28.25 26.79 -16.51
CA ILE A 15 -27.58 27.14 -17.78
C ILE A 15 -27.42 28.68 -17.98
N ILE A 16 -27.95 29.54 -17.10
CA ILE A 16 -27.92 31.01 -17.32
C ILE A 16 -27.03 31.80 -16.33
N ILE A 17 -26.46 31.20 -15.28
CA ILE A 17 -25.68 31.97 -14.27
C ILE A 17 -24.34 31.28 -13.93
N SER A 18 -23.28 31.53 -14.70
CA SER A 18 -21.90 31.34 -14.23
C SER A 18 -20.87 32.15 -15.04
N ALA A 19 -20.65 33.40 -14.64
CA ALA A 19 -19.44 34.15 -14.96
C ALA A 19 -19.09 35.08 -13.78
N ALA A 20 -18.13 34.66 -12.94
CA ALA A 20 -17.08 35.49 -12.32
C ALA A 20 -16.55 34.92 -10.97
N CYS A 21 -15.22 34.99 -10.84
CA CYS A 21 -14.39 35.04 -9.63
C CYS A 21 -13.99 33.73 -8.90
N SER A 22 -12.71 33.38 -9.06
CA SER A 22 -11.92 32.59 -8.09
C SER A 22 -10.73 33.43 -7.60
N PRO A 23 -10.41 33.48 -6.29
CA PRO A 23 -9.14 34.00 -5.81
C PRO A 23 -8.14 32.87 -5.51
N THR A 24 -6.88 33.16 -5.79
CA THR A 24 -5.68 32.37 -5.50
C THR A 24 -5.33 32.41 -4.00
N ARG A 25 -5.00 31.26 -3.40
CA ARG A 25 -4.38 31.16 -2.06
C ARG A 25 -2.87 30.92 -2.21
N GLY A 26 -2.08 31.71 -1.48
CA GLY A 26 -0.63 31.57 -1.36
C GLY A 26 -0.23 30.55 -0.29
N LEU A 27 0.85 29.82 -0.56
CA LEU A 27 1.49 28.86 0.34
C LEU A 27 2.50 29.58 1.25
N SER A 28 2.54 29.21 2.53
CA SER A 28 3.50 29.68 3.53
C SER A 28 4.64 28.68 3.73
N ASN A 29 5.87 29.19 3.88
CA ASN A 29 7.12 28.44 4.10
C ASN A 29 7.16 27.66 5.43
N PRO A 30 7.84 26.49 5.48
CA PRO A 30 8.14 25.79 6.72
C PRO A 30 9.40 26.33 7.43
N ASN A 31 9.42 26.21 8.75
CA ASN A 31 10.48 26.63 9.67
C ASN A 31 11.75 25.75 9.61
N PRO A 32 12.92 26.27 10.01
CA PRO A 32 14.19 25.54 10.01
C PRO A 32 14.34 24.57 11.20
N ILE A 33 14.96 23.43 10.93
CA ILE A 33 15.29 22.36 11.89
C ILE A 33 16.58 22.72 12.68
N PRO A 34 16.67 22.47 14.00
CA PRO A 34 17.87 22.74 14.79
C PRO A 34 18.97 21.72 14.50
N THR A 35 20.19 22.20 14.22
CA THR A 35 21.40 21.40 14.04
C THR A 35 22.28 21.48 15.28
N GLY A 36 22.60 20.34 15.88
CA GLY A 36 23.63 20.25 16.92
C GLY A 36 23.61 18.96 17.72
N ILE A 37 24.28 17.92 17.21
CA ILE A 37 24.68 16.76 18.03
C ILE A 37 26.17 16.53 17.80
N ALA A 38 26.92 16.54 18.91
CA ALA A 38 28.35 16.28 18.94
C ALA A 38 28.62 14.77 18.85
N GLU A 39 29.62 14.41 18.05
CA GLU A 39 30.06 13.04 17.81
C GLU A 39 30.92 12.54 18.98
N SER A 40 30.41 11.56 19.73
CA SER A 40 31.16 10.86 20.79
C SER A 40 31.74 9.54 20.27
N GLN A 41 32.96 9.21 20.69
CA GLN A 41 33.65 7.98 20.30
C GLN A 41 32.95 6.70 20.81
N PRO A 42 33.08 5.56 20.10
CA PRO A 42 32.37 4.33 20.44
C PRO A 42 33.02 3.61 21.63
N THR A 43 32.21 3.28 22.63
CA THR A 43 32.51 2.24 23.62
C THR A 43 32.32 0.84 23.01
N PRO A 44 32.95 -0.21 23.57
CA PRO A 44 32.73 -1.59 23.13
C PRO A 44 31.24 -1.96 23.14
N PRO A 45 30.75 -2.79 22.21
CA PRO A 45 29.34 -3.14 22.14
C PRO A 45 28.92 -3.86 23.44
N PRO A 46 27.81 -3.43 24.07
CA PRO A 46 27.24 -4.14 25.21
C PRO A 46 26.76 -5.54 24.79
N ASP A 47 26.71 -6.47 25.75
CA ASP A 47 26.17 -7.82 25.55
C ASP A 47 24.77 -7.72 24.89
N MET A 48 24.62 -8.37 23.74
CA MET A 48 23.37 -8.37 22.97
C MET A 48 22.26 -9.04 23.80
N PRO A 49 21.09 -8.40 23.99
CA PRO A 49 19.99 -9.02 24.70
C PRO A 49 19.50 -10.27 23.96
N THR A 50 19.34 -11.38 24.70
CA THR A 50 18.83 -12.64 24.15
C THR A 50 17.35 -12.48 23.79
N GLN A 51 17.02 -12.45 22.49
CA GLN A 51 15.64 -12.54 22.05
C GLN A 51 15.14 -13.99 22.19
N VAL A 52 14.01 -14.18 22.86
CA VAL A 52 13.32 -15.47 22.94
C VAL A 52 12.43 -15.61 21.71
N VAL A 53 12.85 -16.42 20.74
CA VAL A 53 12.02 -16.74 19.56
C VAL A 53 11.08 -17.91 19.89
N PRO A 54 9.78 -17.84 19.55
CA PRO A 54 8.88 -18.98 19.65
C PRO A 54 9.42 -20.22 18.93
N SER A 55 9.41 -21.37 19.60
CA SER A 55 9.85 -22.64 19.02
C SER A 55 9.03 -22.98 17.77
N GLY A 56 9.68 -23.06 16.61
CA GLY A 56 9.07 -23.46 15.34
C GLY A 56 8.73 -22.33 14.38
N ALA A 57 8.90 -21.06 14.77
CA ALA A 57 8.83 -19.94 13.83
C ALA A 57 10.03 -19.99 12.86
N ALA A 58 9.79 -19.65 11.60
CA ALA A 58 10.87 -19.44 10.65
C ALA A 58 11.66 -18.17 11.02
N LEU A 59 12.98 -18.25 11.01
CA LEU A 59 13.91 -17.19 11.40
C LEU A 59 14.48 -16.47 10.17
N SER A 60 14.78 -15.19 10.26
CA SER A 60 15.74 -14.58 9.33
C SER A 60 17.14 -15.16 9.55
N LEU A 61 18.04 -15.02 8.59
CA LEU A 61 19.44 -15.47 8.79
C LEU A 61 20.15 -14.69 9.90
N SER A 62 19.87 -13.40 10.04
CA SER A 62 20.37 -12.57 11.13
C SER A 62 19.82 -13.03 12.49
N GLN A 63 18.53 -13.39 12.55
CA GLN A 63 17.93 -13.96 13.76
C GLN A 63 18.51 -15.34 14.10
N LEU A 64 18.73 -16.19 13.10
CA LEU A 64 19.40 -17.48 13.27
C LEU A 64 20.82 -17.27 13.82
N TYR A 65 21.58 -16.36 13.22
CA TYR A 65 22.91 -15.97 13.70
C TYR A 65 22.87 -15.53 15.17
N ASN A 66 22.04 -14.53 15.48
CA ASN A 66 21.92 -13.97 16.82
C ASN A 66 21.49 -15.02 17.85
N SER A 67 20.56 -15.92 17.48
CA SER A 67 20.10 -17.02 18.32
C SER A 67 21.22 -18.02 18.63
N ARG A 68 21.98 -18.45 17.61
CA ARG A 68 23.08 -19.43 17.76
C ARG A 68 24.29 -18.86 18.49
N VAL A 69 24.60 -17.57 18.28
CA VAL A 69 25.65 -16.89 19.05
C VAL A 69 25.20 -16.67 20.49
N GLY A 70 23.97 -16.21 20.71
CA GLY A 70 23.41 -15.97 22.03
C GLY A 70 23.27 -17.23 22.89
N SER A 71 23.05 -18.40 22.27
CA SER A 71 23.04 -19.70 22.95
C SER A 71 24.44 -20.26 23.24
N GLY A 72 25.50 -19.62 22.72
CA GLY A 72 26.88 -20.10 22.79
C GLY A 72 27.18 -21.27 21.85
N GLU A 73 26.27 -21.59 20.92
CA GLU A 73 26.50 -22.64 19.92
C GLU A 73 27.55 -22.23 18.89
N TRP A 74 27.56 -20.95 18.50
CA TRP A 74 28.57 -20.38 17.61
C TRP A 74 29.36 -19.27 18.30
N ALA A 75 30.67 -19.20 18.03
CA ALA A 75 31.39 -17.95 18.18
C ALA A 75 30.91 -16.95 17.09
N ALA A 76 30.93 -15.66 17.40
CA ALA A 76 30.42 -14.62 16.49
C ALA A 76 31.08 -14.65 15.09
N GLY A 77 32.40 -14.82 15.01
CA GLY A 77 33.11 -14.93 13.73
C GLY A 77 32.78 -16.23 12.98
N ASP A 78 32.82 -17.37 13.69
CA ASP A 78 32.52 -18.69 13.13
C ASP A 78 31.11 -18.78 12.53
N GLY A 79 30.12 -18.18 13.21
CA GLY A 79 28.74 -18.11 12.72
C GLY A 79 28.63 -17.36 11.40
N LEU A 80 29.33 -16.23 11.27
CA LEU A 80 29.36 -15.43 10.04
C LEU A 80 30.06 -16.16 8.90
N VAL A 81 31.21 -16.79 9.16
CA VAL A 81 31.92 -17.60 8.15
C VAL A 81 31.05 -18.73 7.63
N LYS A 82 30.35 -19.44 8.52
CA LYS A 82 29.43 -20.53 8.14
C LYS A 82 28.27 -20.02 7.28
N LEU A 83 27.60 -18.95 7.69
CA LEU A 83 26.44 -18.41 6.98
C LEU A 83 26.82 -17.82 5.63
N LEU A 84 27.84 -16.96 5.55
CA LEU A 84 28.33 -16.43 4.27
C LEU A 84 28.88 -17.55 3.39
N GLY A 85 29.52 -18.55 4.01
CA GLY A 85 30.03 -19.74 3.34
C GLY A 85 28.96 -20.55 2.59
N MET A 86 27.69 -20.49 3.03
CA MET A 86 26.59 -21.13 2.30
C MET A 86 26.38 -20.50 0.92
N TYR A 87 26.59 -19.21 0.79
CA TYR A 87 26.39 -18.46 -0.45
C TYR A 87 27.60 -18.51 -1.37
N THR A 88 28.80 -18.59 -0.79
CA THR A 88 30.05 -18.75 -1.55
C THR A 88 30.32 -20.21 -1.93
N GLY A 89 29.57 -21.15 -1.36
CA GLY A 89 29.71 -22.59 -1.59
C GLY A 89 30.81 -23.27 -0.76
N THR A 90 31.41 -22.57 0.20
CA THR A 90 32.42 -23.14 1.11
C THR A 90 31.79 -23.90 2.28
N SER A 91 30.52 -23.65 2.58
CA SER A 91 29.72 -24.36 3.58
C SER A 91 28.45 -24.96 2.97
N LYS A 92 28.04 -26.12 3.45
CA LYS A 92 26.77 -26.74 3.01
C LYS A 92 25.61 -26.17 3.82
N ALA A 93 24.52 -25.81 3.16
CA ALA A 93 23.31 -25.32 3.83
C ALA A 93 22.80 -26.29 4.90
N SER A 94 22.84 -27.61 4.65
CA SER A 94 22.44 -28.63 5.64
C SER A 94 23.24 -28.58 6.94
N ASP A 95 24.51 -28.23 6.85
CA ASP A 95 25.44 -28.26 7.98
C ASP A 95 25.33 -26.99 8.82
N VAL A 96 24.93 -25.88 8.19
CA VAL A 96 24.79 -24.57 8.83
C VAL A 96 23.38 -24.35 9.38
N LEU A 97 22.34 -24.65 8.60
CA LEU A 97 20.94 -24.47 9.02
C LEU A 97 20.49 -25.59 9.96
N GLY A 98 20.98 -26.82 9.75
CA GLY A 98 20.49 -28.00 10.46
C GLY A 98 18.98 -28.19 10.23
N ASN A 99 18.21 -28.16 11.31
CA ASN A 99 16.74 -28.26 11.27
C ASN A 99 16.03 -26.89 11.41
N ALA A 100 16.77 -25.79 11.41
CA ALA A 100 16.16 -24.46 11.50
C ALA A 100 15.34 -24.17 10.25
N SER A 101 14.12 -23.68 10.43
CA SER A 101 13.36 -23.07 9.34
C SER A 101 13.80 -21.62 9.22
N VAL A 102 14.16 -21.21 8.00
CA VAL A 102 14.56 -19.84 7.69
C VAL A 102 13.52 -19.22 6.78
N SER A 103 13.02 -18.03 7.14
CA SER A 103 11.95 -17.31 6.42
C SER A 103 12.45 -16.57 5.19
N ASP A 104 13.71 -16.14 5.21
CA ASP A 104 14.32 -15.32 4.18
C ASP A 104 15.84 -15.54 4.10
N PHE A 105 16.40 -15.25 2.93
CA PHE A 105 17.82 -15.47 2.64
C PHE A 105 18.51 -14.16 2.24
N GLU A 106 18.07 -13.08 2.89
CA GLU A 106 18.63 -11.75 2.77
C GLU A 106 20.07 -11.74 3.31
N LEU A 107 20.99 -11.10 2.59
CA LEU A 107 22.43 -11.09 2.90
C LEU A 107 22.91 -9.76 3.47
N THR A 108 22.25 -8.65 3.20
CA THR A 108 22.58 -7.29 3.67
C THR A 108 22.72 -7.27 5.19
N GLY A 109 21.80 -7.90 5.93
CA GLY A 109 21.89 -8.03 7.38
C GLY A 109 23.14 -8.78 7.85
N LEU A 110 23.44 -9.92 7.22
CA LEU A 110 24.64 -10.71 7.53
C LEU A 110 25.94 -9.98 7.15
N MET A 111 25.93 -9.28 6.02
CA MET A 111 27.06 -8.50 5.53
C MET A 111 27.35 -7.31 6.46
N ASN A 112 26.31 -6.66 6.97
CA ASN A 112 26.44 -5.61 7.98
C ASN A 112 27.06 -6.18 9.27
N LEU A 113 26.57 -7.33 9.75
CA LEU A 113 27.17 -8.02 10.91
C LEU A 113 28.64 -8.40 10.66
N ALA A 114 28.98 -8.85 9.45
CA ALA A 114 30.36 -9.16 9.07
C ALA A 114 31.26 -7.93 9.03
N ASP A 115 30.81 -6.84 8.42
CA ASP A 115 31.57 -5.58 8.36
C ASP A 115 31.75 -4.99 9.77
N GLN A 116 30.76 -5.09 10.66
CA GLN A 116 30.89 -4.70 12.07
C GLN A 116 31.91 -5.56 12.82
N TYR A 117 31.86 -6.88 12.63
CA TYR A 117 32.82 -7.80 13.24
C TYR A 117 34.24 -7.46 12.78
N LEU A 118 34.47 -7.29 11.48
CA LEU A 118 35.77 -6.94 10.90
C LEU A 118 36.26 -5.55 11.36
N ALA A 119 35.36 -4.57 11.50
CA ALA A 119 35.69 -3.24 12.00
C ALA A 119 36.19 -3.24 13.46
N GLY A 120 35.84 -4.26 14.24
CA GLY A 120 36.38 -4.51 15.58
C GLY A 120 37.88 -4.88 15.59
N ASN A 121 38.51 -5.01 14.42
CA ASN A 121 39.87 -5.51 14.22
C ASN A 121 40.17 -6.82 14.97
N PRO A 122 39.33 -7.86 14.82
CA PRO A 122 39.62 -9.16 15.40
C PRO A 122 40.90 -9.71 14.75
N THR A 123 41.73 -10.40 15.52
CA THR A 123 42.98 -11.00 15.02
C THR A 123 42.88 -12.51 14.98
N GLY A 124 43.50 -13.15 13.99
CA GLY A 124 43.64 -14.60 13.91
C GLY A 124 42.93 -15.20 12.69
N THR A 125 42.90 -16.53 12.63
CA THR A 125 42.41 -17.27 11.45
C THR A 125 40.97 -16.94 11.10
N ILE A 126 40.11 -16.69 12.10
CA ILE A 126 38.70 -16.40 11.85
C ILE A 126 38.47 -15.05 11.18
N HIS A 127 39.33 -14.06 11.46
CA HIS A 127 39.29 -12.78 10.76
C HIS A 127 39.62 -12.98 9.29
N ASP A 128 40.67 -13.76 8.99
CA ASP A 128 41.13 -14.01 7.63
C ASP A 128 40.10 -14.83 6.84
N GLU A 129 39.52 -15.85 7.46
CA GLU A 129 38.44 -16.66 6.87
C GLU A 129 37.20 -15.81 6.57
N LEU A 130 36.76 -14.97 7.53
CA LEU A 130 35.61 -14.10 7.31
C LEU A 130 35.88 -13.06 6.21
N GLN A 131 37.05 -12.42 6.24
CA GLN A 131 37.44 -11.47 5.20
C GLN A 131 37.48 -12.14 3.83
N GLN A 132 37.92 -13.40 3.76
CA GLN A 132 37.90 -14.18 2.53
C GLN A 132 36.48 -14.45 2.04
N GLU A 133 35.55 -14.86 2.92
CA GLU A 133 34.14 -15.06 2.54
C GLU A 133 33.50 -13.76 2.05
N VAL A 134 33.76 -12.65 2.75
CA VAL A 134 33.23 -11.36 2.31
C VAL A 134 33.84 -10.96 0.97
N ASN A 135 35.13 -11.20 0.71
CA ASN A 135 35.76 -10.91 -0.58
C ASN A 135 35.25 -11.79 -1.72
N ARG A 136 34.76 -13.01 -1.43
CA ARG A 136 34.08 -13.86 -2.42
C ARG A 136 32.72 -13.30 -2.81
N LEU A 137 31.96 -12.74 -1.86
CA LEU A 137 30.66 -12.12 -2.14
C LEU A 137 30.80 -10.73 -2.77
N VAL A 138 31.75 -9.96 -2.23
CA VAL A 138 32.01 -8.55 -2.53
C VAL A 138 33.48 -8.37 -2.87
N ALA A 139 33.80 -8.60 -4.14
CA ALA A 139 35.16 -8.50 -4.65
C ALA A 139 35.73 -7.08 -4.44
N PRO A 140 36.94 -6.92 -3.89
CA PRO A 140 37.58 -5.61 -3.77
C PRO A 140 37.75 -4.93 -5.13
N VAL A 141 37.45 -3.63 -5.20
CA VAL A 141 37.43 -2.88 -6.47
C VAL A 141 38.80 -2.88 -7.16
N ASP A 142 39.88 -2.76 -6.39
CA ASP A 142 41.25 -2.83 -6.91
C ASP A 142 41.57 -4.19 -7.55
N GLN A 143 41.03 -5.29 -6.98
CA GLN A 143 41.16 -6.62 -7.57
C GLN A 143 40.30 -6.74 -8.83
N LEU A 144 39.06 -6.25 -8.83
CA LEU A 144 38.21 -6.23 -10.03
C LEU A 144 38.88 -5.45 -11.17
N GLU A 145 39.44 -4.28 -10.90
CA GLU A 145 40.18 -3.49 -11.88
C GLU A 145 41.40 -4.25 -12.44
N ARG A 146 42.11 -5.00 -11.58
CA ARG A 146 43.27 -5.79 -11.98
C ARG A 146 42.93 -6.97 -12.91
N PHE A 147 41.77 -7.58 -12.72
CA PHE A 147 41.33 -8.78 -13.45
C PHE A 147 40.28 -8.49 -14.52
N SER A 148 40.19 -7.23 -14.97
CA SER A 148 39.18 -6.79 -15.94
C SER A 148 39.76 -5.98 -17.09
N GLN A 149 39.02 -5.94 -18.18
CA GLN A 149 39.29 -5.09 -19.33
C GLN A 149 38.02 -4.36 -19.77
N LYS A 150 38.17 -3.18 -20.36
CA LYS A 150 37.04 -2.37 -20.80
C LYS A 150 36.31 -3.05 -21.96
N SER A 151 34.99 -3.03 -21.93
CA SER A 151 34.11 -3.60 -22.94
C SER A 151 33.79 -2.62 -24.05
N ASP A 152 33.81 -3.10 -25.29
CA ASP A 152 33.30 -2.35 -26.44
C ASP A 152 31.75 -2.29 -26.48
N LEU A 153 31.06 -3.22 -25.79
CA LEU A 153 29.60 -3.31 -25.79
C LEU A 153 28.94 -2.07 -25.17
N LEU A 154 29.58 -1.47 -24.15
CA LEU A 154 29.03 -0.36 -23.38
C LEU A 154 29.67 1.00 -23.71
N THR A 155 30.59 1.07 -24.68
CA THR A 155 31.33 2.31 -25.00
C THR A 155 30.80 3.10 -26.21
N SER A 156 29.82 2.55 -26.93
CA SER A 156 29.19 3.23 -28.06
C SER A 156 28.18 4.27 -27.57
N THR A 157 28.57 5.55 -27.51
CA THR A 157 27.70 6.71 -27.21
C THR A 157 26.59 6.96 -28.25
N ASN A 158 26.22 5.98 -29.06
CA ASN A 158 25.31 6.14 -30.19
C ASN A 158 23.97 5.41 -29.93
N PRO A 159 22.93 6.11 -29.45
CA PRO A 159 21.65 5.53 -29.00
C PRO A 159 20.78 4.89 -30.11
N HIS A 160 21.32 4.75 -31.34
CA HIS A 160 20.59 4.24 -32.50
C HIS A 160 21.15 2.94 -33.11
N ARG A 161 22.06 2.23 -32.44
CA ARG A 161 22.56 0.92 -32.93
C ARG A 161 21.82 -0.28 -32.31
N ALA A 162 20.52 -0.37 -32.57
CA ALA A 162 19.74 -1.62 -32.40
C ALA A 162 20.05 -2.67 -33.49
N SER A 163 21.27 -2.68 -34.03
CA SER A 163 21.73 -3.77 -34.89
C SER A 163 23.00 -4.31 -34.26
N LEU A 164 22.86 -5.45 -33.58
CA LEU A 164 23.90 -6.40 -33.22
C LEU A 164 24.60 -6.94 -34.50
N SER A 165 25.05 -6.05 -35.39
CA SER A 165 25.97 -6.43 -36.45
C SER A 165 27.27 -6.79 -35.74
N GLN A 166 27.47 -8.11 -35.63
CA GLN A 166 28.53 -8.81 -34.93
C GLN A 166 29.79 -7.95 -34.74
N PRO A 167 30.24 -7.71 -33.49
CA PRO A 167 31.55 -7.13 -33.29
C PRO A 167 32.58 -8.00 -34.01
N ALA A 168 33.47 -7.36 -34.79
CA ALA A 168 34.62 -8.03 -35.36
C ALA A 168 35.35 -8.76 -34.21
N ALA A 169 35.50 -10.08 -34.35
CA ALA A 169 35.99 -10.97 -33.30
C ALA A 169 37.17 -10.36 -32.54
N LEU A 170 36.94 -10.05 -31.26
CA LEU A 170 38.00 -9.57 -30.37
C LEU A 170 39.06 -10.68 -30.23
N PRO A 171 40.33 -10.43 -30.60
CA PRO A 171 41.39 -11.44 -30.53
C PRO A 171 42.03 -11.46 -29.14
N ILE A 172 41.20 -11.51 -28.09
CA ILE A 172 41.68 -11.71 -26.73
C ILE A 172 41.25 -13.11 -26.37
N ALA A 173 42.22 -14.00 -26.12
CA ALA A 173 41.93 -15.34 -25.62
C ALA A 173 41.04 -15.17 -24.39
N SER A 174 39.78 -15.60 -24.49
CA SER A 174 38.87 -15.69 -23.35
C SER A 174 39.65 -16.40 -22.24
N ALA A 175 39.68 -15.80 -21.04
CA ALA A 175 40.26 -16.49 -19.90
C ALA A 175 39.60 -17.86 -19.77
N ASP A 176 40.38 -18.86 -19.35
CA ASP A 176 39.83 -20.17 -19.03
C ASP A 176 38.82 -19.99 -17.89
N GLU A 177 37.55 -20.32 -18.14
CA GLU A 177 36.47 -20.24 -17.16
C GLU A 177 36.88 -20.89 -15.84
N ALA A 178 37.57 -22.03 -15.91
CA ALA A 178 38.04 -22.73 -14.73
C ALA A 178 39.08 -21.93 -13.94
N GLU A 179 39.91 -21.11 -14.61
CA GLU A 179 40.86 -20.21 -13.95
C GLU A 179 40.17 -19.05 -13.26
N CYS A 180 39.14 -18.48 -13.88
CA CYS A 180 38.36 -17.41 -13.28
C CYS A 180 37.49 -17.89 -12.11
N GLN A 181 36.91 -19.09 -12.19
CA GLN A 181 36.23 -19.72 -11.06
C GLN A 181 37.20 -20.03 -9.89
N ARG A 182 38.46 -20.40 -10.19
CA ARG A 182 39.52 -20.54 -9.17
C ARG A 182 39.86 -19.19 -8.52
N LEU A 183 40.01 -18.13 -9.32
CA LEU A 183 40.24 -16.78 -8.81
C LEU A 183 39.11 -16.37 -7.86
N TRP A 184 37.86 -16.54 -8.28
CA TRP A 184 36.70 -16.20 -7.46
C TRP A 184 36.66 -17.02 -6.16
N SER A 185 36.79 -18.35 -6.24
CA SER A 185 36.75 -19.23 -5.05
C SER A 185 37.93 -19.02 -4.08
N SER A 186 39.03 -18.42 -4.54
CA SER A 186 40.13 -17.99 -3.66
C SER A 186 39.88 -16.67 -2.93
N GLY A 187 38.79 -15.96 -3.25
CA GLY A 187 38.58 -14.59 -2.74
C GLY A 187 39.51 -13.57 -3.39
N PHE A 188 39.86 -13.78 -4.67
CA PHE A 188 40.74 -12.92 -5.48
C PHE A 188 42.22 -12.92 -5.07
N GLU A 189 42.69 -13.97 -4.37
CA GLU A 189 44.09 -14.17 -4.03
C GLU A 189 44.89 -14.72 -5.23
N SER A 190 45.26 -13.85 -6.18
CA SER A 190 46.16 -14.23 -7.27
C SER A 190 47.24 -13.20 -7.55
N THR A 191 48.47 -13.68 -7.76
CA THR A 191 49.59 -12.86 -8.26
C THR A 191 49.62 -12.78 -9.78
N THR A 192 48.95 -13.71 -10.48
CA THR A 192 48.96 -13.80 -11.94
C THR A 192 47.72 -13.10 -12.49
N PRO A 193 47.86 -12.05 -13.31
CA PRO A 193 46.72 -11.35 -13.90
C PRO A 193 46.04 -12.24 -14.95
N VAL A 194 44.82 -12.68 -14.65
CA VAL A 194 43.92 -13.39 -15.56
C VAL A 194 42.76 -12.44 -15.88
N MET A 195 42.41 -12.28 -17.16
CA MET A 195 41.35 -11.34 -17.57
C MET A 195 39.97 -11.99 -17.48
N CYS A 196 39.40 -11.96 -16.28
CA CYS A 196 38.15 -12.61 -15.95
C CYS A 196 36.91 -11.78 -16.25
N PHE A 197 37.02 -10.45 -16.26
CA PHE A 197 35.86 -9.58 -16.46
C PHE A 197 36.01 -8.65 -17.65
N LEU A 198 34.88 -8.41 -18.31
CA LEU A 198 34.65 -7.21 -19.10
C LEU A 198 33.96 -6.18 -18.20
N TYR A 199 34.18 -4.89 -18.46
CA TYR A 199 33.41 -3.85 -17.78
C TYR A 199 32.96 -2.71 -18.70
N GLY A 200 31.79 -2.14 -18.41
CA GLY A 200 31.40 -0.83 -18.92
C GLY A 200 31.26 0.19 -17.80
N GLU A 201 31.31 1.47 -18.14
CA GLU A 201 31.25 2.56 -17.18
C GLU A 201 30.49 3.75 -17.76
N GLU A 202 29.65 4.35 -16.93
CA GLU A 202 28.97 5.61 -17.19
C GLU A 202 29.17 6.59 -16.03
N ASN A 203 29.12 7.89 -16.33
CA ASN A 203 29.09 8.95 -15.32
C ASN A 203 27.78 9.71 -15.47
N VAL A 204 26.92 9.65 -14.45
CA VAL A 204 25.59 10.26 -14.45
C VAL A 204 25.46 11.14 -13.22
N ASP A 205 25.14 12.42 -13.43
CA ASP A 205 24.98 13.41 -12.35
C ASP A 205 26.16 13.45 -11.36
N GLY A 206 27.39 13.24 -11.87
CA GLY A 206 28.62 13.21 -11.08
C GLY A 206 28.92 11.89 -10.36
N THR A 207 28.03 10.90 -10.44
CA THR A 207 28.23 9.55 -9.90
C THR A 207 28.73 8.62 -11.00
N ARG A 208 29.83 7.91 -10.71
CA ARG A 208 30.38 6.87 -11.58
C ARG A 208 29.68 5.54 -11.32
N VAL A 209 29.14 4.91 -12.36
CA VAL A 209 28.58 3.55 -12.31
C VAL A 209 29.42 2.65 -13.21
N ARG A 210 29.89 1.53 -12.67
CA ARG A 210 30.67 0.55 -13.42
C ARG A 210 30.10 -0.86 -13.27
N LEU A 211 29.87 -1.55 -14.37
CA LEU A 211 29.32 -2.91 -14.41
C LEU A 211 30.37 -3.89 -14.91
N TYR A 212 30.74 -4.86 -14.08
CA TYR A 212 31.63 -5.96 -14.40
C TYR A 212 30.82 -7.22 -14.70
N TYR A 213 31.19 -7.95 -15.75
CA TYR A 213 30.57 -9.22 -16.11
C TYR A 213 31.60 -10.19 -16.72
N PRO A 214 31.38 -11.51 -16.64
CA PRO A 214 32.37 -12.50 -17.07
C PRO A 214 32.79 -12.35 -18.54
N ASN A 215 34.10 -12.37 -18.77
CA ASN A 215 34.71 -12.27 -20.11
C ASN A 215 34.69 -13.60 -20.88
N TRP A 216 34.38 -14.71 -20.21
CA TRP A 216 34.31 -16.04 -20.84
C TRP A 216 32.89 -16.40 -21.31
N TRP A 217 31.90 -15.54 -21.10
CA TRP A 217 30.58 -15.73 -21.71
C TRP A 217 30.69 -15.76 -23.23
N ALA A 218 30.05 -16.75 -23.84
CA ALA A 218 29.99 -16.86 -25.29
C ALA A 218 29.24 -15.66 -25.89
N VAL A 219 29.54 -15.31 -27.15
CA VAL A 219 28.91 -14.15 -27.83
C VAL A 219 27.38 -14.29 -27.93
N ASP A 220 26.88 -15.53 -27.93
CA ASP A 220 25.47 -15.89 -27.95
C ASP A 220 24.90 -16.25 -26.55
N ASP A 221 25.65 -15.98 -25.47
CA ASP A 221 25.14 -16.18 -24.12
C ASP A 221 23.92 -15.28 -23.89
N PRO A 222 22.74 -15.83 -23.56
CA PRO A 222 21.52 -15.05 -23.43
C PRO A 222 21.61 -13.98 -22.34
N ARG A 223 22.50 -14.12 -21.35
CA ARG A 223 22.70 -13.15 -20.28
C ARG A 223 23.31 -11.84 -20.78
N LEU A 224 24.09 -11.87 -21.87
CA LEU A 224 24.66 -10.66 -22.48
C LEU A 224 23.58 -9.66 -22.91
N SER A 225 22.40 -10.15 -23.31
CA SER A 225 21.27 -9.28 -23.68
C SER A 225 20.71 -8.44 -22.53
N ARG A 226 21.07 -8.76 -21.27
CA ARG A 226 20.64 -8.03 -20.08
C ARG A 226 21.64 -7.00 -19.58
N ILE A 227 22.88 -7.03 -20.04
CA ILE A 227 23.94 -6.13 -19.56
C ILE A 227 23.61 -4.65 -19.81
N GLU A 228 23.12 -4.32 -21.00
CA GLU A 228 22.69 -2.95 -21.33
C GLU A 228 21.46 -2.52 -20.50
N PRO A 229 20.36 -3.28 -20.43
CA PRO A 229 19.22 -2.96 -19.54
C PRO A 229 19.60 -2.77 -18.07
N ILE A 230 20.56 -3.55 -17.54
CA ILE A 230 21.08 -3.41 -16.17
C ILE A 230 21.85 -2.10 -16.01
N MET A 231 22.76 -1.78 -16.94
CA MET A 231 23.47 -0.50 -16.90
C MET A 231 22.49 0.68 -16.95
N GLN A 232 21.50 0.61 -17.84
CA GLN A 232 20.44 1.62 -17.95
C GLN A 232 19.64 1.77 -16.65
N ALA A 233 19.35 0.67 -15.96
CA ALA A 233 18.64 0.71 -14.70
C ALA A 233 19.44 1.39 -13.59
N ALA A 234 20.74 1.09 -13.51
CA ALA A 234 21.60 1.75 -12.54
C ALA A 234 21.75 3.24 -12.82
N THR A 235 21.89 3.64 -14.07
CA THR A 235 22.02 5.06 -14.45
C THR A 235 20.72 5.84 -14.21
N LEU A 236 19.57 5.23 -14.48
CA LEU A 236 18.26 5.83 -14.15
C LEU A 236 18.07 5.95 -12.64
N ALA A 237 18.43 4.93 -11.86
CA ALA A 237 18.40 4.97 -10.40
C ALA A 237 19.31 6.08 -9.85
N VAL A 238 20.52 6.26 -10.41
CA VAL A 238 21.42 7.37 -10.05
C VAL A 238 20.76 8.71 -10.26
N SER A 239 20.21 8.97 -11.45
CA SER A 239 19.59 10.26 -11.74
C SER A 239 18.39 10.52 -10.82
N LYS A 240 17.58 9.48 -10.56
CA LYS A 240 16.44 9.58 -9.66
C LYS A 240 16.87 9.88 -8.22
N TYR A 241 17.80 9.10 -7.66
CA TYR A 241 18.15 9.17 -6.24
C TYR A 241 19.07 10.34 -5.89
N ASN A 242 19.96 10.76 -6.81
CA ASN A 242 20.78 11.96 -6.60
C ASN A 242 19.93 13.23 -6.45
N ALA A 243 18.71 13.25 -7.01
CA ALA A 243 17.78 14.36 -6.87
C ALA A 243 17.05 14.41 -5.50
N LEU A 244 17.13 13.35 -4.68
CA LEU A 244 16.33 13.21 -3.46
C LEU A 244 17.02 13.69 -2.18
N GLY A 245 18.35 13.73 -2.17
CA GLY A 245 19.15 13.94 -0.97
C GLY A 245 20.30 14.90 -1.17
N PRO A 246 20.91 15.40 -0.07
CA PRO A 246 22.04 16.30 -0.15
C PRO A 246 23.33 15.60 -0.62
N ASN A 247 23.47 14.30 -0.37
CA ASN A 247 24.62 13.52 -0.78
C ASN A 247 24.25 12.69 -2.01
N PRO A 248 24.97 12.83 -3.14
CA PRO A 248 24.79 11.95 -4.27
C PRO A 248 25.14 10.52 -3.89
N LEU A 249 24.63 9.57 -4.66
CA LEU A 249 25.08 8.18 -4.60
C LEU A 249 26.60 8.12 -4.74
N PRO A 250 27.26 7.28 -3.93
CA PRO A 250 28.67 7.01 -4.10
C PRO A 250 28.96 6.39 -5.46
N ALA A 251 30.24 6.35 -5.84
CA ALA A 251 30.63 5.54 -6.98
C ALA A 251 30.16 4.09 -6.77
N THR A 252 29.42 3.56 -7.75
CA THR A 252 28.80 2.24 -7.67
C THR A 252 29.50 1.26 -8.59
N THR A 253 29.87 0.12 -8.02
CA THR A 253 30.40 -1.04 -8.74
C THR A 253 29.36 -2.15 -8.73
N LEU A 254 28.83 -2.49 -9.90
CA LEU A 254 27.95 -3.64 -10.12
C LEU A 254 28.81 -4.82 -10.59
N VAL A 255 28.60 -6.01 -10.04
CA VAL A 255 29.37 -7.20 -10.45
C VAL A 255 28.43 -8.37 -10.68
N VAL A 256 28.43 -8.89 -11.90
CA VAL A 256 27.78 -10.17 -12.18
C VAL A 256 28.62 -11.28 -11.60
N THR A 257 28.06 -11.97 -10.62
CA THR A 257 28.68 -13.09 -9.92
C THR A 257 28.30 -14.41 -10.60
N GLU A 258 29.18 -15.40 -10.50
CA GLU A 258 28.91 -16.79 -10.87
C GLU A 258 28.80 -17.68 -9.63
N LEU A 259 28.59 -17.06 -8.47
CA LEU A 259 28.28 -17.81 -7.26
C LEU A 259 26.93 -18.49 -7.49
N PRO A 260 26.81 -19.80 -7.17
CA PRO A 260 25.63 -20.58 -7.51
C PRO A 260 24.35 -20.06 -6.83
N GLY A 261 24.45 -19.18 -5.83
CA GLY A 261 23.30 -18.63 -5.12
C GLY A 261 22.58 -19.74 -4.36
N MET A 262 23.22 -20.31 -3.34
CA MET A 262 22.76 -21.49 -2.59
C MET A 262 22.53 -22.77 -3.43
N ASP A 263 22.64 -23.92 -2.76
CA ASP A 263 22.54 -25.24 -3.41
C ASP A 263 21.10 -25.52 -3.92
N PRO A 264 20.89 -25.76 -5.23
CA PRO A 264 19.59 -26.13 -5.81
C PRO A 264 18.93 -27.35 -5.15
N ILE A 265 19.73 -28.22 -4.51
CA ILE A 265 19.27 -29.47 -3.90
C ILE A 265 18.38 -29.21 -2.67
N THR A 266 18.54 -28.08 -1.98
CA THR A 266 17.75 -27.81 -0.77
C THR A 266 16.29 -27.45 -1.03
N ARG A 267 15.87 -27.18 -2.28
CA ARG A 267 14.47 -26.83 -2.63
C ARG A 267 13.86 -25.81 -1.65
N LEU A 268 14.64 -24.87 -1.15
CA LEU A 268 14.14 -23.73 -0.39
C LEU A 268 13.50 -22.80 -1.43
N ARG A 269 12.19 -22.96 -1.60
CA ARG A 269 11.49 -22.79 -2.89
C ARG A 269 11.45 -21.40 -3.50
N ASP A 270 11.78 -20.32 -2.78
CA ASP A 270 11.42 -18.98 -3.24
C ASP A 270 12.45 -17.89 -2.95
N ALA A 271 13.66 -18.24 -2.50
CA ALA A 271 14.71 -17.26 -2.20
C ALA A 271 15.82 -17.32 -3.23
N ASP A 272 15.46 -17.04 -4.48
CA ASP A 272 16.44 -16.65 -5.49
C ASP A 272 17.05 -15.33 -5.01
N LEU A 273 18.22 -15.40 -4.39
CA LEU A 273 19.03 -14.20 -4.13
C LEU A 273 19.33 -13.58 -5.49
N LEU A 274 18.67 -12.48 -5.85
CA LEU A 274 18.80 -11.85 -7.17
C LEU A 274 19.97 -10.87 -7.20
N ALA A 275 20.06 -10.05 -6.17
CA ALA A 275 21.10 -9.04 -6.03
C ALA A 275 21.40 -8.77 -4.54
N LEU A 276 22.48 -8.04 -4.28
CA LEU A 276 22.91 -7.64 -2.94
C LEU A 276 23.68 -6.34 -3.01
N ALA A 277 23.20 -5.31 -2.33
CA ALA A 277 23.97 -4.11 -2.03
C ALA A 277 24.87 -4.32 -0.80
N ASN A 278 26.12 -3.89 -0.91
CA ASN A 278 27.02 -3.76 0.22
C ASN A 278 27.77 -2.42 0.12
N TRP A 279 27.88 -1.73 1.25
CA TRP A 279 28.64 -0.49 1.33
C TRP A 279 29.80 -0.68 2.31
N ARG A 280 31.02 -0.58 1.79
CA ARG A 280 32.22 -0.57 2.63
C ARG A 280 32.73 0.85 2.81
N ARG A 281 32.82 1.30 4.06
CA ARG A 281 33.61 2.49 4.40
C ARG A 281 35.10 2.14 4.36
N THR A 282 35.65 1.99 3.15
CA THR A 282 37.10 2.10 2.96
C THR A 282 37.50 3.58 2.93
N SER A 283 38.79 3.88 2.75
CA SER A 283 39.26 5.26 2.52
C SER A 283 38.59 5.96 1.32
N SER A 284 37.98 5.20 0.42
CA SER A 284 37.12 5.68 -0.65
C SER A 284 35.72 5.08 -0.48
N PHE A 285 34.71 5.90 -0.22
CA PHE A 285 33.33 5.42 -0.10
C PHE A 285 32.80 4.97 -1.46
N TYR A 286 32.58 3.66 -1.63
CA TYR A 286 31.97 3.05 -2.82
C TYR A 286 30.80 2.17 -2.41
N CYS A 287 29.78 2.08 -3.27
CA CYS A 287 28.73 1.07 -3.16
C CYS A 287 29.05 -0.09 -4.08
N TYR A 288 28.91 -1.31 -3.58
CA TYR A 288 29.00 -2.53 -4.35
C TYR A 288 27.60 -3.13 -4.50
N VAL A 289 27.27 -3.62 -5.69
CA VAL A 289 26.06 -4.42 -5.92
C VAL A 289 26.44 -5.72 -6.63
N GLY A 290 26.27 -6.85 -5.94
CA GLY A 290 26.42 -8.17 -6.54
C GLY A 290 25.16 -8.56 -7.29
N LEU A 291 25.28 -9.04 -8.52
CA LEU A 291 24.17 -9.52 -9.36
C LEU A 291 24.32 -11.02 -9.54
N PHE A 292 23.38 -11.80 -9.04
CA PHE A 292 23.47 -13.26 -9.04
C PHE A 292 22.87 -13.87 -10.31
N PRO A 293 23.24 -15.11 -10.67
CA PRO A 293 22.74 -15.75 -11.89
C PRO A 293 21.21 -15.79 -12.01
N SER A 294 20.50 -15.93 -10.90
CA SER A 294 19.03 -15.91 -10.80
C SER A 294 18.40 -14.62 -11.37
N LEU A 295 19.01 -13.45 -11.17
CA LEU A 295 18.56 -12.18 -11.77
C LEU A 295 18.45 -12.26 -13.30
N PHE A 296 19.26 -13.12 -13.92
CA PHE A 296 19.29 -13.29 -15.37
C PHE A 296 18.40 -14.44 -15.85
N THR A 297 18.05 -15.39 -14.99
CA THR A 297 17.41 -16.64 -15.38
C THR A 297 15.98 -16.81 -14.85
N THR A 298 15.62 -16.19 -13.72
CA THR A 298 14.35 -16.45 -13.04
C THR A 298 13.36 -15.29 -13.16
N VAL A 299 13.84 -14.07 -13.37
CA VAL A 299 13.01 -12.87 -13.53
C VAL A 299 13.10 -12.31 -14.95
N ASN A 300 12.09 -11.56 -15.39
CA ASN A 300 12.14 -10.85 -16.67
C ASN A 300 13.03 -9.59 -16.59
N VAL A 301 13.25 -8.91 -17.73
CA VAL A 301 14.13 -7.71 -17.77
C VAL A 301 13.63 -6.58 -16.87
N GLN A 302 12.33 -6.28 -16.89
CA GLN A 302 11.76 -5.17 -16.10
C GLN A 302 11.89 -5.44 -14.60
N GLN A 303 11.60 -6.68 -14.18
CA GLN A 303 11.78 -7.12 -12.80
C GLN A 303 13.24 -7.05 -12.35
N ALA A 304 14.18 -7.44 -13.22
CA ALA A 304 15.61 -7.29 -12.94
C ALA A 304 16.03 -5.82 -12.81
N GLN A 305 15.46 -4.93 -13.62
CA GLN A 305 15.72 -3.50 -13.55
C GLN A 305 15.18 -2.87 -12.26
N GLN A 306 13.96 -3.24 -11.84
CA GLN A 306 13.39 -2.79 -10.57
C GLN A 306 14.16 -3.36 -9.36
N THR A 307 14.57 -4.63 -9.41
CA THR A 307 15.45 -5.24 -8.40
C THR A 307 16.76 -4.46 -8.28
N LEU A 308 17.37 -4.06 -9.40
CA LEU A 308 18.56 -3.23 -9.35
C LEU A 308 18.29 -1.85 -8.74
N ALA A 309 17.16 -1.22 -9.05
CA ALA A 309 16.77 0.04 -8.43
C ALA A 309 16.62 -0.09 -6.90
N HIS A 310 16.06 -1.20 -6.40
CA HIS A 310 16.01 -1.54 -4.97
C HIS A 310 17.41 -1.53 -4.34
N GLU A 311 18.35 -2.29 -4.91
CA GLU A 311 19.73 -2.33 -4.41
C GLU A 311 20.44 -0.96 -4.48
N MET A 312 20.19 -0.20 -5.54
CA MET A 312 20.73 1.15 -5.69
C MET A 312 20.15 2.10 -4.63
N PHE A 313 18.94 1.86 -4.12
CA PHE A 313 18.41 2.63 -3.01
C PHE A 313 19.10 2.30 -1.68
N HIS A 314 19.53 1.06 -1.45
CA HIS A 314 20.39 0.75 -0.30
C HIS A 314 21.72 1.52 -0.35
N CYS A 315 22.28 1.75 -1.54
CA CYS A 315 23.43 2.67 -1.69
C CYS A 315 23.08 4.10 -1.27
N TYR A 316 21.87 4.58 -1.58
CA TYR A 316 21.39 5.90 -1.17
C TYR A 316 21.20 5.98 0.34
N GLN A 317 20.56 4.98 0.95
CA GLN A 317 20.41 4.87 2.40
C GLN A 317 21.78 4.86 3.08
N SER A 318 22.77 4.17 2.52
CA SER A 318 24.13 4.15 3.05
C SER A 318 24.82 5.52 3.01
N ALA A 319 24.53 6.34 2.00
CA ALA A 319 25.10 7.68 1.85
C ALA A 319 24.36 8.76 2.67
N ASN A 320 23.06 8.59 2.87
CA ASN A 320 22.18 9.63 3.41
C ASN A 320 21.53 9.29 4.77
N LEU A 321 21.51 8.02 5.15
CA LEU A 321 20.86 7.45 6.34
C LEU A 321 21.77 6.46 7.10
N PHE A 322 23.09 6.57 6.92
CA PHE A 322 24.06 5.65 7.53
C PHE A 322 23.88 5.50 9.05
N ALA A 323 23.64 6.60 9.75
CA ALA A 323 23.50 6.58 11.21
C ALA A 323 22.27 5.81 11.67
N GLN A 324 21.20 5.80 10.87
CA GLN A 324 19.98 5.06 11.12
C GLN A 324 20.13 3.60 10.68
N GLY A 325 20.64 3.35 9.47
CA GLY A 325 20.71 2.02 8.85
C GLY A 325 21.83 1.12 9.40
N ASN A 326 22.95 1.68 9.83
CA ASN A 326 24.12 0.93 10.32
C ASN A 326 23.97 0.48 11.79
N ASN A 327 22.88 -0.21 12.08
CA ASN A 327 22.50 -0.66 13.42
C ASN A 327 22.99 -2.11 13.67
N PRO A 328 23.60 -2.43 14.82
CA PRO A 328 23.95 -3.80 15.20
C PRO A 328 22.73 -4.74 15.29
N ASN A 329 21.55 -4.18 15.54
CA ASN A 329 20.27 -4.87 15.46
C ASN A 329 19.58 -4.55 14.13
N TYR A 330 20.14 -5.06 13.02
CA TYR A 330 19.59 -4.87 11.67
C TYR A 330 18.11 -5.27 11.58
N ASP A 331 17.73 -6.36 12.25
CA ASP A 331 16.36 -6.89 12.25
C ASP A 331 15.33 -5.83 12.71
N ALA A 332 15.67 -4.99 13.69
CA ALA A 332 14.78 -3.92 14.14
C ALA A 332 14.55 -2.84 13.07
N ASN A 333 15.53 -2.59 12.21
CA ASN A 333 15.43 -1.59 11.15
C ASN A 333 14.86 -2.12 9.83
N ARG A 334 14.82 -3.45 9.70
CA ARG A 334 14.58 -4.11 8.43
C ARG A 334 13.28 -3.71 7.76
N TRP A 335 12.23 -3.42 8.53
CA TRP A 335 10.96 -2.93 7.99
C TRP A 335 11.16 -1.68 7.13
N TRP A 336 11.85 -0.65 7.63
CA TRP A 336 12.01 0.56 6.86
C TRP A 336 13.18 0.46 5.87
N VAL A 337 14.23 -0.31 6.16
CA VAL A 337 15.35 -0.50 5.24
C VAL A 337 14.88 -1.18 3.95
N GLU A 338 14.21 -2.33 4.06
CA GLU A 338 13.73 -3.09 2.91
C GLU A 338 12.45 -2.48 2.32
N GLY A 339 11.48 -2.13 3.17
CA GLY A 339 10.20 -1.60 2.68
C GLY A 339 10.36 -0.27 1.95
N SER A 340 11.28 0.61 2.39
CA SER A 340 11.54 1.83 1.64
C SER A 340 12.35 1.54 0.36
N ALA A 341 13.29 0.59 0.34
CA ALA A 341 13.99 0.22 -0.89
C ALA A 341 13.03 -0.32 -1.96
N GLU A 342 12.06 -1.16 -1.59
CA GLU A 342 11.00 -1.61 -2.49
C GLU A 342 10.19 -0.42 -3.02
N TYR A 343 9.68 0.45 -2.15
CA TYR A 343 8.91 1.63 -2.58
C TYR A 343 9.73 2.59 -3.48
N PHE A 344 10.98 2.87 -3.12
CA PHE A 344 11.82 3.77 -3.92
C PHE A 344 12.23 3.16 -5.26
N SER A 345 12.19 1.82 -5.40
CA SER A 345 12.33 1.16 -6.70
C SER A 345 11.13 1.47 -7.63
N ASN A 346 9.92 1.59 -7.09
CA ASN A 346 8.71 1.95 -7.84
C ASN A 346 8.82 3.37 -8.44
N LEU A 347 9.51 4.29 -7.75
CA LEU A 347 9.74 5.64 -8.28
C LEU A 347 10.64 5.66 -9.52
N VAL A 348 11.46 4.63 -9.71
CA VAL A 348 12.31 4.45 -10.89
C VAL A 348 11.53 3.68 -11.98
N TYR A 349 10.75 2.67 -11.57
CA TYR A 349 10.02 1.75 -12.44
C TYR A 349 8.53 1.64 -12.07
N PRO A 350 7.73 2.69 -12.31
CA PRO A 350 6.35 2.78 -11.78
C PRO A 350 5.40 1.71 -12.33
N ASP A 351 5.65 1.23 -13.56
CA ASP A 351 4.75 0.30 -14.25
C ASP A 351 5.15 -1.18 -14.11
N THR A 352 6.22 -1.49 -13.36
CA THR A 352 6.76 -2.87 -13.29
C THR A 352 6.06 -3.73 -12.25
N ASN A 353 5.62 -3.13 -11.14
CA ASN A 353 4.83 -3.77 -10.09
C ASN A 353 5.46 -5.06 -9.52
N TYR A 354 6.80 -5.17 -9.51
CA TYR A 354 7.45 -6.39 -9.03
C TYR A 354 7.25 -6.60 -7.52
N GLU A 355 7.06 -5.53 -6.77
CA GLU A 355 6.74 -5.52 -5.33
C GLU A 355 5.39 -6.17 -5.00
N HIS A 356 4.47 -6.30 -5.98
CA HIS A 356 3.18 -7.00 -5.78
C HIS A 356 3.36 -8.49 -5.44
N ARG A 357 4.55 -9.06 -5.68
CA ARG A 357 4.91 -10.41 -5.23
C ARG A 357 4.79 -10.59 -3.71
N TRP A 358 4.84 -9.51 -2.95
CA TRP A 358 4.73 -9.50 -1.49
C TRP A 358 3.28 -9.42 -0.98
N MET A 359 2.27 -9.32 -1.85
CA MET A 359 0.86 -9.15 -1.43
C MET A 359 0.32 -10.32 -0.61
N SER A 360 0.58 -11.56 -1.00
CA SER A 360 0.14 -12.72 -0.21
C SER A 360 0.71 -12.70 1.21
N GLN A 361 1.97 -12.30 1.37
CA GLN A 361 2.61 -12.23 2.68
C GLN A 361 2.15 -11.01 3.48
N THR A 362 1.78 -9.92 2.79
CA THR A 362 1.16 -8.73 3.38
C THR A 362 -0.21 -9.10 3.96
N THR A 363 -1.03 -9.82 3.21
CA THR A 363 -2.30 -10.40 3.67
C THR A 363 -2.09 -11.33 4.87
N THR A 364 -1.10 -12.23 4.84
CA THR A 364 -0.77 -13.08 6.00
C THR A 364 -0.40 -12.26 7.23
N ALA A 365 0.44 -11.22 7.07
CA ALA A 365 0.87 -10.36 8.17
C ALA A 365 -0.30 -9.60 8.83
N MET A 366 -1.32 -9.22 8.04
CA MET A 366 -2.57 -8.64 8.51
C MET A 366 -3.43 -9.66 9.28
N VAL A 367 -3.61 -10.87 8.74
CA VAL A 367 -4.35 -11.97 9.43
C VAL A 367 -3.71 -12.29 10.78
N GLU A 368 -2.38 -12.34 10.81
CA GLU A 368 -1.60 -12.62 12.02
C GLU A 368 -1.49 -11.41 12.96
N SER A 369 -2.05 -10.25 12.57
CA SER A 369 -2.07 -9.03 13.37
C SER A 369 -0.66 -8.58 13.82
N THR A 370 0.33 -8.77 12.94
CA THR A 370 1.74 -8.41 13.22
C THR A 370 1.99 -6.91 13.05
N SER A 371 2.89 -6.35 13.86
CA SER A 371 3.29 -4.94 13.78
C SER A 371 3.96 -4.62 12.45
N LEU A 372 3.68 -3.44 11.89
CA LEU A 372 4.36 -2.90 10.71
C LEU A 372 5.90 -2.94 10.85
N THR A 373 6.43 -2.78 12.06
CA THR A 373 7.88 -2.82 12.30
C THR A 373 8.52 -4.20 12.13
N THR A 374 7.70 -5.24 11.90
CA THR A 374 8.15 -6.61 11.58
C THR A 374 7.79 -7.02 10.14
N TRP A 375 7.31 -6.09 9.31
CA TRP A 375 6.82 -6.41 7.96
C TRP A 375 7.92 -6.50 6.90
N GLU A 376 9.15 -6.06 7.17
CA GLU A 376 10.26 -6.11 6.20
C GLU A 376 9.84 -5.50 4.84
N TYR A 377 10.05 -6.22 3.73
CA TYR A 377 9.61 -5.87 2.37
C TYR A 377 8.13 -5.50 2.28
N LYS A 378 7.24 -6.20 3.00
CA LYS A 378 5.78 -5.99 2.96
C LYS A 378 5.39 -4.58 3.37
N SER A 379 6.23 -3.89 4.14
CA SER A 379 5.97 -2.52 4.58
C SER A 379 6.09 -1.47 3.46
N PHE A 380 6.51 -1.85 2.24
CA PHE A 380 6.51 -0.95 1.07
C PHE A 380 5.15 -0.28 0.86
N ILE A 381 4.05 -1.00 1.15
CA ILE A 381 2.69 -0.49 1.00
C ILE A 381 2.41 0.71 1.90
N PHE A 382 3.00 0.75 3.09
CA PHE A 382 2.90 1.90 3.98
C PHE A 382 3.65 3.10 3.40
N PHE A 383 4.85 2.91 2.87
CA PHE A 383 5.60 3.99 2.21
C PHE A 383 4.89 4.49 0.94
N GLN A 384 4.30 3.59 0.16
CA GLN A 384 3.47 3.94 -0.99
C GLN A 384 2.24 4.75 -0.57
N TYR A 385 1.59 4.37 0.53
CA TYR A 385 0.50 5.17 1.11
C TYR A 385 0.98 6.57 1.53
N LEU A 386 2.13 6.68 2.21
CA LEU A 386 2.70 7.97 2.63
C LEU A 386 3.00 8.88 1.44
N GLU A 387 3.45 8.33 0.30
CA GLU A 387 3.74 9.12 -0.91
C GLU A 387 2.50 9.85 -1.42
N ASN A 388 1.36 9.16 -1.45
CA ASN A 388 0.09 9.69 -1.96
C ASN A 388 -0.48 10.81 -1.08
N ARG A 389 0.06 11.03 0.12
CA ARG A 389 -0.40 12.10 1.01
C ARG A 389 0.22 13.44 0.62
N PRO A 390 -0.58 14.50 0.40
CA PRO A 390 -0.08 15.82 -0.01
C PRO A 390 0.97 16.42 0.94
N GLU A 391 0.88 16.14 2.24
CA GLU A 391 1.78 16.66 3.28
C GLU A 391 3.05 15.84 3.50
N MET A 392 3.09 14.60 3.01
CA MET A 392 4.25 13.72 3.14
C MET A 392 5.04 13.69 1.83
N GLY A 393 4.51 13.03 0.80
CA GLY A 393 5.25 12.77 -0.44
C GLY A 393 6.62 12.11 -0.20
N VAL A 394 7.44 12.11 -1.25
CA VAL A 394 8.80 11.54 -1.19
C VAL A 394 9.68 12.21 -0.11
N ALA A 395 9.60 13.54 -0.01
CA ALA A 395 10.43 14.31 0.93
C ALA A 395 10.04 14.04 2.40
N GLY A 396 8.75 13.88 2.68
CA GLY A 396 8.23 13.53 4.01
C GLY A 396 8.63 12.13 4.42
N ILE A 397 8.63 11.16 3.50
CA ILE A 397 9.14 9.81 3.77
C ILE A 397 10.63 9.88 4.15
N LEU A 398 11.45 10.59 3.39
CA LEU A 398 12.88 10.74 3.72
C LEU A 398 13.11 11.48 5.04
N ASN A 399 12.22 12.39 5.44
CA ASN A 399 12.25 13.03 6.75
C ASN A 399 11.93 12.02 7.86
N LEU A 400 10.86 11.23 7.70
CA LEU A 400 10.52 10.13 8.59
C LEU A 400 11.71 9.20 8.78
N LEU A 401 12.34 8.71 7.71
CA LEU A 401 13.49 7.81 7.80
C LEU A 401 14.67 8.44 8.58
N ARG A 402 14.94 9.74 8.41
CA ARG A 402 15.98 10.45 9.17
C ARG A 402 15.65 10.62 10.65
N SER A 403 14.37 10.62 11.00
CA SER A 403 13.90 10.75 12.38
C SER A 403 13.96 9.44 13.18
N LEU A 404 14.14 8.30 12.50
CA LEU A 404 14.23 6.99 13.14
C LEU A 404 15.52 6.87 13.99
N PRO A 405 15.53 5.96 14.98
CA PRO A 405 16.62 5.83 15.93
C PRO A 405 17.97 5.55 15.25
N VAL A 406 19.01 6.15 15.80
CA VAL A 406 20.41 5.80 15.49
C VAL A 406 20.89 4.70 16.44
N VAL A 407 21.91 3.97 16.00
CA VAL A 407 22.65 2.81 16.58
C VAL A 407 22.60 2.55 18.11
N THR A 408 22.47 3.54 18.98
CA THR A 408 22.47 3.34 20.44
C THR A 408 21.04 3.16 20.98
N GLY A 409 20.63 1.91 21.23
CA GLY A 409 19.34 1.59 21.87
C GLY A 409 18.23 1.12 20.91
N SER A 410 18.57 0.77 19.68
CA SER A 410 17.70 0.57 18.53
C SER A 410 17.06 -0.83 18.43
N GLY A 411 16.44 -1.27 19.53
CA GLY A 411 15.50 -2.40 19.50
C GLY A 411 14.16 -2.01 18.86
N ASN A 412 13.27 -2.98 18.69
CA ASN A 412 11.93 -2.74 18.12
C ASN A 412 11.16 -1.65 18.90
N ASP A 413 11.25 -1.62 20.23
CA ASP A 413 10.60 -0.58 21.06
C ASP A 413 11.10 0.84 20.74
N ALA A 414 12.39 1.01 20.42
CA ALA A 414 12.89 2.30 20.00
C ALA A 414 12.35 2.72 18.63
N GLN A 415 12.17 1.76 17.71
CA GLN A 415 11.53 2.00 16.42
C GLN A 415 10.06 2.41 16.60
N LEU A 416 9.30 1.67 17.42
CA LEU A 416 7.93 1.98 17.78
C LEU A 416 7.81 3.36 18.42
N SER A 417 8.71 3.68 19.36
CA SER A 417 8.74 4.98 20.03
C SER A 417 9.02 6.13 19.06
N ALA A 418 10.00 5.99 18.16
CA ALA A 418 10.31 7.03 17.18
C ALA A 418 9.19 7.21 16.14
N LEU A 419 8.61 6.10 15.66
CA LEU A 419 7.50 6.15 14.72
C LEU A 419 6.28 6.81 15.36
N SER A 420 5.92 6.42 16.58
CA SER A 420 4.84 7.04 17.37
C SER A 420 5.05 8.54 17.60
N ALA A 421 6.29 8.94 17.87
CA ALA A 421 6.65 10.33 18.09
C ALA A 421 6.66 11.19 16.81
N TYR A 422 6.61 10.57 15.63
CA TYR A 422 6.55 11.32 14.37
C TYR A 422 5.24 12.11 14.27
N PRO A 423 5.25 13.40 13.86
CA PRO A 423 4.07 14.25 13.89
C PRO A 423 2.85 13.62 13.20
N ASN A 424 1.71 13.59 13.91
CA ASN A 424 0.43 13.05 13.47
C ASN A 424 0.45 11.56 13.08
N MET A 425 1.46 10.78 13.47
CA MET A 425 1.58 9.39 13.03
C MET A 425 0.38 8.53 13.43
N GLY A 426 -0.23 8.77 14.60
CA GLY A 426 -1.47 8.07 15.00
C GLY A 426 -2.63 8.25 14.00
N THR A 427 -2.82 9.46 13.48
CA THR A 427 -3.84 9.74 12.46
C THR A 427 -3.43 9.19 11.10
N ILE A 428 -2.17 9.38 10.70
CA ILE A 428 -1.64 8.87 9.43
C ILE A 428 -1.78 7.35 9.36
N PHE A 429 -1.44 6.66 10.43
CA PHE A 429 -1.50 5.21 10.50
C PHE A 429 -2.95 4.71 10.53
N GLN A 430 -3.86 5.36 11.27
CA GLN A 430 -5.29 5.05 11.21
C GLN A 430 -5.85 5.17 9.78
N GLU A 431 -5.55 6.27 9.09
CA GLU A 431 -6.01 6.49 7.72
C GLU A 431 -5.35 5.54 6.70
N PHE A 432 -4.16 5.02 7.02
CA PHE A 432 -3.54 3.92 6.27
C PHE A 432 -4.32 2.62 6.41
N VAL A 433 -4.69 2.22 7.64
CA VAL A 433 -5.51 1.02 7.88
C VAL A 433 -6.86 1.13 7.16
N GLU A 434 -7.50 2.31 7.21
CA GLU A 434 -8.72 2.63 6.45
C GLU A 434 -8.53 2.45 4.93
N ALA A 435 -7.43 2.99 4.38
CA ALA A 435 -7.13 2.87 2.95
C ALA A 435 -6.84 1.42 2.52
N VAL A 436 -6.21 0.62 3.38
CA VAL A 436 -6.00 -0.82 3.16
C VAL A 436 -7.35 -1.55 3.16
N ALA A 437 -8.20 -1.32 4.17
CA ALA A 437 -9.52 -1.94 4.25
C ALA A 437 -10.42 -1.60 3.06
N ASP A 438 -10.29 -0.39 2.52
CA ASP A 438 -11.00 0.04 1.31
C ASP A 438 -10.32 -0.37 0.00
N GLN A 439 -9.16 -1.06 0.05
CA GLN A 439 -8.35 -1.43 -1.12
C GLN A 439 -7.99 -0.21 -2.00
N ASN A 440 -7.81 0.94 -1.36
CA ASN A 440 -7.62 2.25 -2.00
C ASN A 440 -6.18 2.78 -1.88
N VAL A 441 -5.21 1.92 -1.56
CA VAL A 441 -3.80 2.30 -1.64
C VAL A 441 -3.40 2.38 -3.11
N ILE A 442 -3.01 3.58 -3.55
CA ILE A 442 -2.66 3.87 -4.93
C ILE A 442 -1.16 3.64 -5.14
N ASP A 443 -0.81 2.89 -6.18
CA ASP A 443 0.56 2.63 -6.58
C ASP A 443 1.18 3.81 -7.35
N THR A 444 2.48 3.77 -7.58
CA THR A 444 3.23 4.85 -8.27
C THR A 444 2.77 5.03 -9.72
N ASN A 445 2.25 4.00 -10.39
CA ASN A 445 1.60 4.10 -11.71
C ASN A 445 0.15 4.65 -11.67
N HIS A 446 -0.33 5.08 -10.50
CA HIS A 446 -1.69 5.59 -10.26
C HIS A 446 -2.83 4.55 -10.35
N SER A 447 -2.51 3.27 -10.40
CA SER A 447 -3.49 2.18 -10.22
C SER A 447 -3.62 1.77 -8.75
N ALA A 448 -4.69 1.08 -8.37
CA ALA A 448 -4.80 0.54 -7.02
C ALA A 448 -3.92 -0.71 -6.87
N ILE A 449 -3.24 -0.85 -5.73
CA ILE A 449 -2.49 -2.08 -5.40
C ILE A 449 -3.49 -3.21 -5.19
N PRO A 450 -3.31 -4.39 -5.82
CA PRO A 450 -4.23 -5.51 -5.68
C PRO A 450 -4.11 -6.12 -4.27
N LEU A 451 -5.01 -5.73 -3.38
CA LEU A 451 -5.08 -6.21 -2.01
C LEU A 451 -6.23 -7.19 -1.83
N GLU A 452 -5.91 -8.37 -1.32
CA GLU A 452 -6.91 -9.30 -0.80
C GLU A 452 -7.02 -9.08 0.71
N ILE A 453 -8.14 -8.48 1.14
CA ILE A 453 -8.43 -8.23 2.55
C ILE A 453 -9.19 -9.42 3.14
N PRO A 454 -8.58 -10.17 4.06
CA PRO A 454 -9.26 -11.25 4.76
C PRO A 454 -10.07 -10.63 5.89
N TYR A 455 -11.38 -10.60 5.75
CA TYR A 455 -12.25 -10.23 6.87
C TYR A 455 -12.35 -11.40 7.84
N ASN A 456 -11.98 -11.18 9.08
CA ASN A 456 -12.38 -12.06 10.19
C ASN A 456 -13.79 -11.63 10.64
N PRO A 457 -14.84 -12.44 10.40
CA PRO A 457 -16.20 -12.07 10.78
C PRO A 457 -16.40 -12.27 12.29
N ASP A 458 -16.66 -11.17 12.99
CA ASP A 458 -17.08 -11.14 14.38
C ASP A 458 -18.61 -10.95 14.41
N VAL A 459 -19.34 -12.04 14.69
CA VAL A 459 -20.80 -12.00 14.79
C VAL A 459 -21.20 -11.51 16.19
N VAL A 460 -21.79 -10.33 16.25
CA VAL A 460 -22.26 -9.74 17.51
C VAL A 460 -23.64 -10.29 17.83
N THR A 461 -23.72 -11.10 18.90
CA THR A 461 -24.98 -11.61 19.46
C THR A 461 -25.14 -11.15 20.90
N GLU A 462 -26.36 -11.17 21.42
CA GLU A 462 -26.62 -10.84 22.83
C GLU A 462 -26.79 -12.06 23.74
N PRO A 463 -26.46 -11.90 25.04
CA PRO A 463 -25.52 -10.91 25.57
C PRO A 463 -24.11 -11.44 25.33
N THR A 464 -23.33 -10.86 24.42
CA THR A 464 -21.90 -11.12 24.37
C THR A 464 -21.25 -10.42 25.56
N SER A 465 -20.32 -11.10 26.23
CA SER A 465 -19.57 -10.57 27.39
C SER A 465 -18.60 -9.43 27.04
N GLY A 466 -18.92 -8.64 26.01
CA GLY A 466 -18.03 -7.71 25.33
C GLY A 466 -17.13 -8.45 24.36
N ASN A 467 -17.26 -8.16 23.06
CA ASN A 467 -16.18 -8.48 22.14
C ASN A 467 -15.04 -7.51 22.47
N ILE A 468 -13.88 -8.04 22.82
CA ILE A 468 -12.68 -7.25 23.07
C ILE A 468 -11.89 -7.29 21.76
N PHE A 469 -11.87 -6.15 21.09
CA PHE A 469 -10.95 -5.88 20.00
C PHE A 469 -9.69 -5.25 20.57
N GLY A 470 -8.55 -5.41 19.93
CA GLY A 470 -7.31 -4.87 20.43
C GLY A 470 -6.09 -5.49 19.77
N GLY A 471 -5.09 -4.66 19.53
CA GLY A 471 -3.90 -5.03 18.78
C GLY A 471 -2.62 -4.50 19.39
N SER A 472 -1.51 -5.04 18.89
CA SER A 472 -0.16 -4.51 19.14
C SER A 472 0.04 -3.18 18.42
N PRO A 473 1.06 -2.37 18.79
CA PRO A 473 1.29 -1.11 18.11
C PRO A 473 1.59 -1.30 16.64
N PHE A 474 1.07 -0.39 15.81
CA PHE A 474 1.28 -0.39 14.37
C PHE A 474 0.83 -1.69 13.67
N THR A 475 -0.16 -2.39 14.21
CA THR A 475 -0.83 -3.49 13.53
C THR A 475 -1.96 -2.98 12.63
N VAL A 476 -2.11 -3.59 11.44
CA VAL A 476 -3.28 -3.41 10.57
C VAL A 476 -4.31 -4.49 10.94
N ASP A 477 -5.29 -4.15 11.79
CA ASP A 477 -6.40 -5.06 12.13
C ASP A 477 -7.71 -4.59 11.49
N ILE A 478 -8.32 -5.49 10.73
CA ILE A 478 -9.52 -5.26 9.93
C ILE A 478 -10.50 -6.40 10.23
N ARG A 479 -11.68 -6.04 10.72
CA ARG A 479 -12.71 -6.98 11.16
C ARG A 479 -14.02 -6.70 10.44
N GLN A 480 -14.85 -7.73 10.29
CA GLN A 480 -16.23 -7.55 9.85
C GLN A 480 -17.15 -7.79 11.05
N ILE A 481 -17.85 -6.76 11.49
CA ILE A 481 -18.85 -6.86 12.54
C ILE A 481 -20.21 -7.11 11.91
N ILE A 482 -20.86 -8.18 12.35
CA ILE A 482 -22.19 -8.58 11.84
C ILE A 482 -23.21 -8.47 12.96
N PHE A 483 -24.28 -7.71 12.72
CA PHE A 483 -25.44 -7.58 13.59
C PHE A 483 -26.63 -8.34 12.97
N PRO A 484 -27.01 -9.50 13.54
CA PRO A 484 -28.08 -10.32 13.00
C PRO A 484 -29.43 -9.61 12.99
N ARG A 485 -30.27 -9.99 12.03
CA ARG A 485 -31.62 -9.45 11.85
C ARG A 485 -32.57 -9.67 13.06
N ASN A 486 -33.69 -8.94 13.08
CA ASN A 486 -34.79 -8.96 14.06
C ASN A 486 -34.60 -8.11 15.33
N TYR A 487 -33.42 -7.52 15.51
CA TYR A 487 -33.11 -6.73 16.69
C TYR A 487 -32.48 -5.41 16.30
N ASP A 488 -32.79 -4.39 17.08
CA ASP A 488 -31.94 -3.22 17.18
C ASP A 488 -30.91 -3.48 18.28
N TYR A 489 -29.73 -2.90 18.14
CA TYR A 489 -28.64 -3.05 19.08
C TYR A 489 -28.29 -1.68 19.63
N ASP A 490 -28.45 -1.49 20.94
CA ASP A 490 -27.84 -0.37 21.64
C ASP A 490 -26.38 -0.73 21.95
N LEU A 491 -25.44 0.07 21.47
CA LEU A 491 -24.02 -0.21 21.59
C LEU A 491 -23.39 0.64 22.69
N THR A 492 -22.63 0.00 23.56
CA THR A 492 -21.72 0.66 24.50
C THR A 492 -20.30 0.27 24.15
N THR A 493 -19.45 1.27 23.91
CA THR A 493 -18.03 1.08 23.64
C THR A 493 -17.22 1.53 24.85
N LEU A 494 -16.39 0.64 25.38
CA LEU A 494 -15.43 0.93 26.44
C LEU A 494 -14.01 0.81 25.88
N PHE A 495 -13.19 1.83 26.13
CA PHE A 495 -11.80 1.88 25.72
C PHE A 495 -10.90 1.62 26.93
N GLU A 496 -10.01 0.63 26.82
CA GLU A 496 -9.04 0.28 27.86
C GLU A 496 -7.61 0.29 27.31
N GLY A 497 -6.63 0.53 28.18
CA GLY A 497 -5.22 0.52 27.81
C GLY A 497 -4.70 1.88 27.33
N ILE A 498 -3.73 1.85 26.40
CA ILE A 498 -3.15 3.07 25.83
C ILE A 498 -4.09 3.73 24.81
N PRO A 499 -3.93 5.03 24.49
CA PRO A 499 -4.74 5.67 23.46
C PRO A 499 -4.60 4.98 22.09
N GLY A 500 -5.73 4.64 21.49
CA GLY A 500 -5.85 4.11 20.13
C GLY A 500 -7.01 4.75 19.38
N GLN A 501 -7.26 4.27 18.18
CA GLN A 501 -8.36 4.69 17.32
C GLN A 501 -9.13 3.47 16.85
N VAL A 502 -10.45 3.62 16.78
CA VAL A 502 -11.35 2.64 16.19
C VAL A 502 -12.33 3.37 15.30
N ARG A 503 -12.52 2.87 14.09
CA ARG A 503 -13.54 3.39 13.18
C ARG A 503 -14.28 2.25 12.51
N VAL A 504 -15.50 2.56 12.10
CA VAL A 504 -16.34 1.64 11.33
C VAL A 504 -16.80 2.30 10.05
N ARG A 505 -17.07 1.46 9.06
CA ARG A 505 -17.78 1.82 7.83
C ARG A 505 -18.81 0.74 7.56
N LYS A 506 -20.06 1.11 7.27
CA LYS A 506 -21.08 0.16 6.85
C LYS A 506 -20.66 -0.50 5.53
N GLU A 507 -20.70 -1.83 5.46
CA GLU A 507 -20.30 -2.57 4.28
C GLU A 507 -21.21 -2.23 3.09
N GLY A 508 -20.62 -2.10 1.89
CA GLY A 508 -21.32 -1.64 0.68
C GLY A 508 -21.61 -0.13 0.63
N SER A 509 -21.48 0.58 1.76
CA SER A 509 -21.66 2.03 1.78
C SER A 509 -20.39 2.75 1.29
N PRO A 510 -20.50 3.72 0.36
CA PRO A 510 -19.40 4.62 -0.01
C PRO A 510 -19.15 5.70 1.06
N GLN A 511 -19.78 5.59 2.24
CA GLN A 511 -19.64 6.54 3.34
C GLN A 511 -18.21 6.60 3.90
N THR A 512 -17.91 7.74 4.52
CA THR A 512 -16.69 8.00 5.28
C THR A 512 -16.63 7.13 6.54
N TRP A 513 -15.42 6.69 6.90
CA TRP A 513 -15.13 6.07 8.19
C TRP A 513 -15.59 6.95 9.35
N GLU A 514 -16.31 6.36 10.31
CA GLU A 514 -16.91 7.06 11.44
C GLU A 514 -16.67 6.33 12.77
N ALA A 515 -17.05 6.95 13.88
CA ALA A 515 -17.04 6.27 15.17
C ALA A 515 -18.09 5.15 15.22
N ILE A 516 -17.89 4.14 16.08
CA ILE A 516 -18.90 3.10 16.30
C ILE A 516 -20.23 3.77 16.70
N PRO A 517 -21.34 3.52 15.97
CA PRO A 517 -22.61 4.16 16.28
C PRO A 517 -23.14 3.67 17.62
N ALA A 518 -23.79 4.55 18.39
CA ALA A 518 -24.42 4.16 19.66
C ALA A 518 -25.62 3.23 19.48
N ARG A 519 -26.16 3.11 18.27
CA ARG A 519 -27.28 2.23 17.93
C ARG A 519 -27.12 1.69 16.51
N VAL A 520 -27.37 0.39 16.33
CA VAL A 520 -27.47 -0.26 15.02
C VAL A 520 -28.88 -0.82 14.86
N ALA A 521 -29.58 -0.38 13.82
CA ALA A 521 -30.93 -0.86 13.55
C ALA A 521 -30.91 -2.04 12.57
N ALA A 522 -30.74 -3.25 13.11
CA ALA A 522 -30.78 -4.49 12.33
C ALA A 522 -32.15 -5.18 12.41
N GLY A 523 -33.21 -4.45 12.80
CA GLY A 523 -34.56 -5.02 12.89
C GLY A 523 -35.02 -5.69 11.59
N CYS A 524 -34.72 -5.07 10.45
CA CYS A 524 -35.29 -5.44 9.14
C CYS A 524 -34.31 -6.14 8.20
N GLY A 525 -33.07 -6.31 8.62
CA GLY A 525 -31.99 -6.85 7.82
C GLY A 525 -30.76 -7.10 8.68
N GLU A 526 -29.86 -7.94 8.20
CA GLU A 526 -28.55 -8.06 8.82
C GLU A 526 -27.74 -6.80 8.49
N GLU A 527 -27.09 -6.23 9.50
CA GLU A 527 -26.23 -5.07 9.33
C GLU A 527 -24.76 -5.49 9.43
N ARG A 528 -23.94 -5.03 8.49
CA ARG A 528 -22.53 -5.38 8.41
C ARG A 528 -21.67 -4.12 8.40
N PHE A 529 -20.64 -4.13 9.22
CA PHE A 529 -19.66 -3.05 9.30
C PHE A 529 -18.27 -3.64 9.11
N VAL A 530 -17.43 -2.93 8.35
CA VAL A 530 -15.99 -3.10 8.44
C VAL A 530 -15.53 -2.26 9.62
N LEU A 531 -14.88 -2.89 10.60
CA LEU A 531 -14.21 -2.21 11.70
C LEU A 531 -12.70 -2.22 11.42
N VAL A 532 -12.08 -1.07 11.63
CA VAL A 532 -10.63 -0.94 11.65
C VAL A 532 -10.20 -0.40 13.01
N GLU A 533 -9.09 -0.92 13.51
CA GLU A 533 -8.48 -0.43 14.73
C GLU A 533 -7.00 -0.18 14.50
N SER A 534 -6.48 0.83 15.19
CA SER A 534 -5.07 1.13 15.18
C SER A 534 -4.63 1.76 16.50
N GLN A 535 -3.37 1.54 16.85
CA GLN A 535 -2.75 2.14 18.01
C GLN A 535 -1.25 2.33 17.76
N THR A 536 -0.66 3.33 18.40
CA THR A 536 0.73 3.76 18.16
C THR A 536 1.54 3.76 19.45
N GLY A 537 1.30 2.77 20.31
CA GLY A 537 2.07 2.51 21.51
C GLY A 537 3.56 2.36 21.25
N VAL A 538 4.35 2.61 22.29
CA VAL A 538 5.81 2.66 22.18
C VAL A 538 6.50 1.33 22.53
N SER A 539 5.73 0.30 22.90
CA SER A 539 6.26 -1.03 23.25
C SER A 539 5.27 -2.12 22.84
N ALA A 540 5.81 -3.27 22.44
CA ALA A 540 5.01 -4.44 22.06
C ALA A 540 4.04 -4.91 23.16
N ASP A 541 4.36 -4.65 24.43
CA ASP A 541 3.51 -5.04 25.58
C ASP A 541 2.35 -4.08 25.83
N THR A 542 2.30 -2.94 25.11
CA THR A 542 1.20 -1.99 25.26
C THR A 542 -0.01 -2.43 24.43
N THR A 543 -1.13 -2.64 25.11
CA THR A 543 -2.40 -2.99 24.48
C THR A 543 -3.36 -1.81 24.47
N TYR A 544 -4.11 -1.69 23.39
CA TYR A 544 -5.30 -0.88 23.27
C TYR A 544 -6.45 -1.86 23.06
N ASN A 545 -7.45 -1.81 23.94
CA ASN A 545 -8.59 -2.70 23.87
C ASN A 545 -9.88 -1.89 23.68
N VAL A 546 -10.74 -2.33 22.77
CA VAL A 546 -12.08 -1.81 22.55
C VAL A 546 -13.05 -2.91 22.94
N GLN A 547 -13.73 -2.74 24.08
CA GLN A 547 -14.82 -3.61 24.45
C GLN A 547 -16.13 -3.07 23.89
N LEU A 548 -16.74 -3.83 22.98
CA LEU A 548 -18.05 -3.53 22.43
C LEU A 548 -19.10 -4.43 23.07
N THR A 549 -20.00 -3.81 23.84
CA THR A 549 -21.20 -4.46 24.37
C THR A 549 -22.39 -4.02 23.54
N ALA A 550 -23.17 -4.99 23.06
CA ALA A 550 -24.41 -4.73 22.36
C ALA A 550 -25.58 -5.20 23.23
N THR A 551 -26.64 -4.41 23.33
CA THR A 551 -27.90 -4.83 23.97
C THR A 551 -29.02 -4.94 22.95
N GLN A 552 -29.64 -6.12 22.86
CA GLN A 552 -30.71 -6.37 21.91
C GLN A 552 -31.99 -5.73 22.40
N ARG A 553 -32.60 -4.97 21.51
CA ARG A 553 -33.95 -4.47 21.63
C ARG A 553 -34.77 -5.16 20.56
N ALA A 554 -35.92 -5.72 20.96
CA ALA A 554 -36.87 -6.23 19.99
C ALA A 554 -37.20 -5.09 19.01
N SER A 555 -36.98 -5.32 17.72
CA SER A 555 -37.45 -4.39 16.69
C SER A 555 -38.96 -4.38 16.78
N GLU A 556 -39.55 -3.25 17.22
CA GLU A 556 -40.98 -3.10 17.51
C GLU A 556 -41.84 -3.17 16.25
N GLY A 557 -41.94 -4.32 15.58
CA GLY A 557 -42.86 -4.57 14.46
C GLY A 557 -42.70 -3.66 13.24
N LEU A 558 -41.78 -2.69 13.26
CA LEU A 558 -41.64 -1.65 12.24
C LEU A 558 -41.33 -2.24 10.86
N CYS A 559 -40.55 -3.31 10.82
CA CYS A 559 -40.28 -4.05 9.57
C CYS A 559 -41.53 -4.70 8.99
N SER A 560 -42.48 -5.13 9.82
CA SER A 560 -43.67 -5.86 9.34
C SER A 560 -44.61 -4.96 8.53
N CYS A 561 -44.65 -3.67 8.87
CA CYS A 561 -45.42 -2.73 8.06
C CYS A 561 -44.64 -2.42 6.77
N LEU A 562 -43.34 -2.06 6.87
CA LEU A 562 -42.57 -1.55 5.74
C LEU A 562 -42.29 -2.62 4.67
N VAL A 563 -42.01 -3.86 5.08
CA VAL A 563 -41.68 -4.94 4.15
C VAL A 563 -42.88 -5.24 3.25
N GLY A 564 -42.68 -5.18 1.94
CA GLY A 564 -43.70 -5.38 0.92
C GLY A 564 -43.56 -4.41 -0.24
N SER A 565 -44.47 -4.51 -1.19
CA SER A 565 -44.50 -3.68 -2.40
C SER A 565 -45.43 -2.49 -2.22
N TRP A 566 -44.96 -1.31 -2.62
CA TRP A 566 -45.63 -0.04 -2.41
C TRP A 566 -45.71 0.75 -3.69
N LYS A 567 -46.92 1.07 -4.15
CA LYS A 567 -47.14 1.92 -5.31
C LYS A 567 -47.31 3.37 -4.90
N MET A 568 -46.52 4.25 -5.49
CA MET A 568 -46.58 5.69 -5.25
C MET A 568 -47.90 6.27 -5.75
N ASP A 569 -48.52 7.15 -4.96
CA ASP A 569 -49.66 7.95 -5.38
C ASP A 569 -49.17 9.15 -6.19
N ASN A 570 -49.55 9.20 -7.47
CA ASN A 570 -49.11 10.25 -8.40
C ASN A 570 -49.52 11.65 -7.94
N THR A 571 -50.65 11.80 -7.24
CA THR A 571 -51.10 13.09 -6.70
C THR A 571 -50.15 13.60 -5.61
N SER A 572 -49.71 12.72 -4.71
CA SER A 572 -48.73 13.03 -3.68
C SER A 572 -47.38 13.40 -4.28
N TYR A 573 -46.95 12.71 -5.34
CA TYR A 573 -45.71 13.01 -6.04
C TYR A 573 -45.75 14.38 -6.73
N LEU A 574 -46.84 14.68 -7.45
CA LEU A 574 -47.07 15.98 -8.06
C LEU A 574 -47.05 17.10 -7.01
N THR A 575 -47.68 16.87 -5.87
CA THR A 575 -47.73 17.83 -4.76
C THR A 575 -46.34 18.04 -4.15
N HIS A 576 -45.56 16.98 -3.99
CA HIS A 576 -44.18 17.04 -3.50
C HIS A 576 -43.28 17.82 -4.46
N LEU A 577 -43.30 17.51 -5.76
CA LEU A 577 -42.52 18.22 -6.79
C LEU A 577 -42.85 19.71 -6.83
N ASN A 578 -44.13 20.07 -6.76
CA ASN A 578 -44.55 21.46 -6.67
C ASN A 578 -44.08 22.12 -5.37
N GLY A 579 -44.13 21.43 -4.23
CA GLY A 579 -43.60 21.93 -2.96
C GLY A 579 -42.11 22.23 -3.02
N LEU A 580 -41.34 21.33 -3.65
CA LEU A 580 -39.89 21.49 -3.84
C LEU A 580 -39.57 22.68 -4.74
N ILE A 581 -40.21 22.76 -5.91
CA ILE A 581 -39.90 23.80 -6.90
C ILE A 581 -40.37 25.19 -6.48
N GLN A 582 -41.45 25.29 -5.70
CA GLN A 582 -41.87 26.57 -5.12
C GLN A 582 -40.84 27.13 -4.13
N GLN A 583 -40.04 26.27 -3.49
CA GLN A 583 -38.95 26.72 -2.64
C GLN A 583 -37.67 26.98 -3.43
N ALA A 584 -37.36 26.15 -4.43
CA ALA A 584 -36.13 26.25 -5.22
C ALA A 584 -36.16 27.36 -6.29
N ALA A 585 -37.29 27.51 -7.00
CA ALA A 585 -37.47 28.43 -8.12
C ALA A 585 -38.93 28.92 -8.24
N PRO A 586 -39.42 29.76 -7.31
CA PRO A 586 -40.82 30.19 -7.26
C PRO A 586 -41.29 30.78 -8.61
N GLY A 587 -42.37 30.22 -9.16
CA GLY A 587 -43.01 30.68 -10.38
C GLY A 587 -42.30 30.36 -11.70
N MET A 588 -41.11 29.72 -11.67
CA MET A 588 -40.38 29.36 -12.89
C MET A 588 -40.91 28.07 -13.53
N ILE A 589 -41.26 27.08 -12.72
CA ILE A 589 -41.76 25.79 -13.18
C ILE A 589 -42.99 25.43 -12.34
N GLU A 590 -44.02 24.95 -13.02
CA GLU A 590 -45.24 24.41 -12.41
C GLU A 590 -45.45 23.00 -12.98
N TYR A 591 -45.39 21.99 -12.12
CA TYR A 591 -45.74 20.64 -12.52
C TYR A 591 -47.26 20.54 -12.58
N THR A 592 -47.79 20.07 -13.70
CA THR A 592 -49.23 20.05 -13.96
C THR A 592 -49.84 18.67 -13.84
N ASP A 593 -49.07 17.61 -14.11
CA ASP A 593 -49.59 16.25 -14.14
C ASP A 593 -48.47 15.20 -13.95
N VAL A 594 -48.84 14.04 -13.41
CA VAL A 594 -48.00 12.85 -13.27
C VAL A 594 -48.81 11.62 -13.66
N ASP A 595 -48.34 10.87 -14.66
CA ASP A 595 -48.94 9.61 -15.12
C ASP A 595 -47.92 8.47 -15.11
N GLY A 596 -48.36 7.22 -15.17
CA GLY A 596 -47.52 6.01 -15.07
C GLY A 596 -47.43 5.47 -13.65
N SER A 597 -46.42 4.65 -13.37
CA SER A 597 -46.28 4.02 -12.05
C SER A 597 -44.85 3.99 -11.53
N MET A 598 -44.72 4.17 -10.22
CA MET A 598 -43.50 3.92 -9.46
C MET A 598 -43.85 2.99 -8.32
N THR A 599 -43.13 1.87 -8.22
CA THR A 599 -43.24 0.93 -7.11
C THR A 599 -41.93 0.88 -6.33
N ALA A 600 -42.03 0.68 -5.02
CA ALA A 600 -40.92 0.45 -4.11
C ALA A 600 -41.21 -0.84 -3.34
N GLU A 601 -40.36 -1.85 -3.50
CA GLU A 601 -40.42 -3.10 -2.75
C GLU A 601 -39.35 -3.08 -1.66
N PHE A 602 -39.76 -3.08 -0.40
CA PHE A 602 -38.85 -3.26 0.73
C PHE A 602 -38.85 -4.73 1.11
N THR A 603 -37.71 -5.39 0.97
CA THR A 603 -37.56 -6.80 1.31
C THR A 603 -37.24 -6.97 2.79
N SER A 604 -37.50 -8.17 3.30
CA SER A 604 -37.11 -8.57 4.68
C SER A 604 -35.60 -8.81 4.86
N SER A 605 -34.81 -8.67 3.80
CA SER A 605 -33.35 -8.71 3.86
C SER A 605 -32.71 -7.32 3.93
N GLY A 606 -33.50 -6.25 4.01
CA GLY A 606 -32.99 -4.88 4.04
C GLY A 606 -32.64 -4.33 2.64
N GLU A 607 -33.23 -4.87 1.58
CA GLU A 607 -33.07 -4.36 0.20
C GLU A 607 -34.32 -3.61 -0.25
N LEU A 608 -34.14 -2.46 -0.88
CA LEU A 608 -35.15 -1.69 -1.59
C LEU A 608 -34.97 -1.96 -3.10
N ILE A 609 -36.04 -2.37 -3.76
CA ILE A 609 -36.13 -2.43 -5.23
C ILE A 609 -37.16 -1.41 -5.69
N GLN A 610 -36.72 -0.37 -6.39
CA GLN A 610 -37.62 0.60 -7.02
C GLN A 610 -37.78 0.24 -8.50
N SER A 611 -39.03 0.17 -8.97
CA SER A 611 -39.33 0.01 -10.40
C SER A 611 -40.18 1.19 -10.87
N ILE A 612 -39.84 1.75 -12.02
CA ILE A 612 -40.53 2.86 -12.65
C ILE A 612 -40.98 2.39 -14.03
N ASP A 613 -42.29 2.38 -14.27
CA ASP A 613 -42.90 1.93 -15.52
C ASP A 613 -43.66 3.10 -16.15
N ASN A 614 -43.11 3.59 -17.27
CA ASN A 614 -43.68 4.68 -18.07
C ASN A 614 -44.12 5.91 -17.26
N LEU A 615 -43.35 6.29 -16.23
CA LEU A 615 -43.69 7.45 -15.39
C LEU A 615 -43.42 8.73 -16.16
N THR A 616 -44.45 9.54 -16.40
CA THR A 616 -44.34 10.83 -17.07
C THR A 616 -44.71 11.96 -16.14
N VAL A 617 -43.92 13.04 -16.18
CA VAL A 617 -44.13 14.25 -15.39
C VAL A 617 -44.27 15.42 -16.36
N ASN A 618 -45.45 16.02 -16.41
CA ASN A 618 -45.75 17.18 -17.24
C ASN A 618 -45.52 18.47 -16.43
N ALA A 619 -44.87 19.46 -17.05
CA ALA A 619 -44.61 20.75 -16.43
C ALA A 619 -44.75 21.90 -17.43
N ASN A 620 -45.15 23.05 -16.91
CA ASN A 620 -45.08 24.34 -17.60
C ASN A 620 -43.90 25.14 -17.06
N MET A 621 -43.05 25.64 -17.95
CA MET A 621 -41.95 26.52 -17.58
C MET A 621 -42.24 27.96 -18.02
N ASN A 622 -42.13 28.89 -17.08
CA ASN A 622 -42.30 30.31 -17.28
C ASN A 622 -40.93 31.00 -17.15
N VAL A 623 -40.29 31.25 -18.29
CA VAL A 623 -39.04 32.01 -18.35
C VAL A 623 -39.36 33.44 -18.77
N SER A 624 -38.89 34.41 -18.00
CA SER A 624 -39.17 35.83 -18.27
C SER A 624 -38.77 36.21 -19.70
N GLY A 625 -39.72 36.78 -20.45
CA GLY A 625 -39.52 37.19 -21.84
C GLY A 625 -39.72 36.09 -22.89
N LEU A 626 -40.03 34.85 -22.48
CA LEU A 626 -40.38 33.75 -23.37
C LEU A 626 -41.85 33.32 -23.15
N PRO A 627 -42.53 32.79 -24.19
CA PRO A 627 -43.81 32.10 -24.00
C PRO A 627 -43.65 30.93 -23.03
N THR A 628 -44.71 30.57 -22.30
CA THR A 628 -44.72 29.36 -21.47
C THR A 628 -44.33 28.15 -22.32
N GLN A 629 -43.33 27.40 -21.85
CA GLN A 629 -42.83 26.21 -22.53
C GLN A 629 -43.46 24.98 -21.85
N THR A 630 -43.85 23.97 -22.62
CA THR A 630 -44.30 22.69 -22.06
C THR A 630 -43.13 21.72 -22.00
N MET A 631 -42.97 21.04 -20.87
CA MET A 631 -41.92 20.06 -20.63
C MET A 631 -42.56 18.74 -20.20
N VAL A 632 -42.12 17.64 -20.79
CA VAL A 632 -42.49 16.28 -20.39
C VAL A 632 -41.22 15.54 -20.02
N ILE A 633 -41.16 15.00 -18.80
CA ILE A 633 -40.05 14.16 -18.33
C ILE A 633 -40.59 12.74 -18.24
N SER A 634 -40.00 11.80 -18.97
CA SER A 634 -40.37 10.38 -18.88
C SER A 634 -39.25 9.58 -18.22
N LEU A 635 -39.62 8.72 -17.27
CA LEU A 635 -38.73 7.86 -16.51
C LEU A 635 -39.18 6.41 -16.65
N ASP A 636 -38.22 5.52 -16.91
CA ASP A 636 -38.46 4.07 -17.00
C ASP A 636 -37.20 3.29 -16.57
N GLY A 637 -37.38 2.19 -15.87
CA GLY A 637 -36.32 1.27 -15.46
C GLY A 637 -36.44 0.86 -14.00
N ASN A 638 -35.33 0.39 -13.42
CA ASN A 638 -35.30 -0.02 -12.02
C ASN A 638 -34.04 0.47 -11.30
N SER A 639 -34.07 0.40 -9.98
CA SER A 639 -32.92 0.66 -9.13
C SER A 639 -33.02 -0.18 -7.86
N THR A 640 -31.87 -0.53 -7.31
CA THR A 640 -31.74 -1.29 -6.07
C THR A 640 -30.90 -0.50 -5.06
N ALA A 641 -31.19 -0.69 -3.77
CA ALA A 641 -30.41 -0.12 -2.69
C ALA A 641 -30.54 -0.98 -1.44
N GLY A 642 -29.54 -0.99 -0.57
CA GLY A 642 -29.76 -1.37 0.83
C GLY A 642 -30.56 -0.29 1.55
N TYR A 643 -31.37 -0.64 2.54
CA TYR A 643 -32.00 0.32 3.43
C TYR A 643 -31.80 -0.06 4.90
N SER A 644 -31.64 0.96 5.74
CA SER A 644 -31.71 0.87 7.19
C SER A 644 -32.68 1.91 7.71
N MET A 645 -33.23 1.70 8.89
CA MET A 645 -34.29 2.56 9.40
C MET A 645 -34.18 2.78 10.91
N THR A 646 -34.66 3.93 11.36
CA THR A 646 -34.96 4.21 12.77
C THR A 646 -36.46 4.12 12.99
N GLU A 647 -36.95 4.50 14.17
CA GLU A 647 -38.38 4.60 14.46
C GLU A 647 -39.12 5.57 13.53
N THR A 648 -38.44 6.58 12.99
CA THR A 648 -39.08 7.63 12.19
C THR A 648 -38.41 7.91 10.86
N SER A 649 -37.23 7.35 10.58
CA SER A 649 -36.46 7.66 9.37
C SER A 649 -35.98 6.42 8.65
N ILE A 650 -35.84 6.49 7.33
CA ILE A 650 -35.20 5.48 6.48
C ILE A 650 -34.00 6.11 5.78
N SER A 651 -32.91 5.37 5.67
CA SER A 651 -31.68 5.72 4.98
C SER A 651 -31.31 4.62 3.99
N TYR A 652 -30.73 4.99 2.85
CA TYR A 652 -30.39 4.06 1.78
C TYR A 652 -28.88 3.99 1.57
N THR A 653 -28.38 2.81 1.21
CA THR A 653 -26.95 2.53 0.92
C THR A 653 -26.83 1.74 -0.38
N SER A 654 -25.63 1.71 -0.99
CA SER A 654 -25.34 0.83 -2.13
C SER A 654 -26.32 0.97 -3.31
N ILE A 655 -26.62 2.21 -3.70
CA ILE A 655 -27.56 2.50 -4.79
C ILE A 655 -26.99 2.02 -6.13
N GLU A 656 -27.73 1.17 -6.85
CA GLU A 656 -27.50 0.83 -8.25
C GLU A 656 -28.73 1.24 -9.07
N SER A 657 -28.54 2.01 -10.14
CA SER A 657 -29.64 2.62 -10.90
C SER A 657 -29.52 2.33 -12.39
N HIS A 658 -30.53 1.69 -12.97
CA HIS A 658 -30.70 1.41 -14.40
C HIS A 658 -31.89 2.18 -14.98
N LEU A 659 -31.97 3.47 -14.63
CA LEU A 659 -33.06 4.33 -15.05
C LEU A 659 -32.74 5.08 -16.35
N SER A 660 -33.69 5.03 -17.27
CA SER A 660 -33.74 5.86 -18.47
C SER A 660 -34.56 7.12 -18.20
N ILE A 661 -34.04 8.28 -18.58
CA ILE A 661 -34.73 9.57 -18.44
C ILE A 661 -34.73 10.21 -19.82
N SER A 662 -35.91 10.56 -20.32
CA SER A 662 -36.07 11.38 -21.52
C SER A 662 -36.78 12.68 -21.16
N THR A 663 -36.43 13.77 -21.84
CA THR A 663 -37.06 15.07 -21.62
C THR A 663 -37.46 15.66 -22.96
N ILE A 664 -38.72 16.05 -23.08
CA ILE A 664 -39.29 16.67 -24.27
C ILE A 664 -39.68 18.11 -23.92
N LEU A 665 -39.15 19.09 -24.64
CA LEU A 665 -39.47 20.51 -24.49
C LEU A 665 -40.19 21.02 -25.74
N ASN A 666 -41.44 21.47 -25.59
CA ASN A 666 -42.34 21.86 -26.68
C ASN A 666 -42.43 20.82 -27.81
N GLY A 667 -42.44 19.53 -27.46
CA GLY A 667 -42.49 18.44 -28.44
C GLY A 667 -41.15 18.06 -29.08
N ALA A 668 -40.04 18.74 -28.74
CA ALA A 668 -38.70 18.37 -29.18
C ALA A 668 -37.95 17.62 -28.07
N GLU A 669 -37.40 16.46 -28.39
CA GLU A 669 -36.58 15.68 -27.46
C GLU A 669 -35.25 16.39 -27.20
N LEU A 670 -34.92 16.58 -25.93
CA LEU A 670 -33.61 17.05 -25.48
C LEU A 670 -32.72 15.81 -25.37
N ASN A 671 -31.78 15.64 -26.31
CA ASN A 671 -30.83 14.50 -26.36
C ASN A 671 -30.05 14.33 -25.04
N ASN A 672 -30.57 13.58 -24.07
CA ASN A 672 -29.93 13.34 -22.78
C ASN A 672 -30.25 11.92 -22.25
N ASN A 673 -29.80 10.89 -22.97
CA ASN A 673 -29.65 9.55 -22.36
C ASN A 673 -28.37 9.51 -21.52
N THR A 674 -28.34 10.24 -20.41
CA THR A 674 -27.29 10.05 -19.40
C THR A 674 -27.84 9.17 -18.29
N PRO A 675 -27.24 8.00 -18.01
CA PRO A 675 -27.50 7.27 -16.77
C PRO A 675 -27.33 8.22 -15.59
N SER A 676 -28.34 8.34 -14.74
CA SER A 676 -28.29 9.19 -13.55
C SER A 676 -28.62 8.36 -12.32
N ASP A 677 -27.89 8.57 -11.23
CA ASP A 677 -28.21 8.02 -9.91
C ASP A 677 -29.44 8.71 -9.33
N TYR A 678 -30.60 8.34 -9.87
CA TYR A 678 -31.88 8.93 -9.52
C TYR A 678 -32.23 8.68 -8.06
N LEU A 679 -31.87 7.54 -7.45
CA LEU A 679 -32.18 7.30 -6.03
C LEU A 679 -31.50 8.30 -5.08
N SER A 680 -30.28 8.76 -5.41
CA SER A 680 -29.55 9.72 -4.56
C SER A 680 -30.15 11.13 -4.59
N SER A 681 -30.86 11.48 -5.67
CA SER A 681 -31.37 12.84 -5.94
C SER A 681 -32.89 12.90 -6.13
N GLY A 682 -33.54 11.75 -6.17
CA GLY A 682 -34.93 11.56 -6.49
C GLY A 682 -35.83 11.57 -5.25
N PRO A 683 -37.11 11.21 -5.42
CA PRO A 683 -38.12 11.27 -4.37
C PRO A 683 -37.80 10.45 -3.11
N LEU A 684 -36.94 9.43 -3.19
CA LEU A 684 -36.60 8.63 -2.00
C LEU A 684 -35.41 9.21 -1.22
N GLY A 685 -34.54 10.01 -1.86
CA GLY A 685 -33.43 10.75 -1.23
C GLY A 685 -32.44 9.89 -0.43
N THR A 686 -31.41 10.49 0.17
CA THR A 686 -30.46 9.79 1.08
C THR A 686 -30.95 9.76 2.53
N GLY A 687 -32.26 9.88 2.75
CA GLY A 687 -32.85 10.02 4.08
C GLY A 687 -34.27 10.57 3.99
N ALA A 688 -35.26 9.80 4.46
CA ALA A 688 -36.65 10.24 4.54
C ALA A 688 -37.23 9.93 5.90
N ASN A 689 -38.03 10.84 6.46
CA ASN A 689 -38.90 10.47 7.56
C ASN A 689 -40.03 9.58 7.01
N PHE A 690 -40.46 8.56 7.74
CA PHE A 690 -41.55 7.71 7.28
C PHE A 690 -42.63 7.48 8.34
N ILE A 691 -43.84 7.23 7.86
CA ILE A 691 -44.97 6.72 8.65
C ILE A 691 -45.55 5.56 7.85
N CYS A 692 -45.74 4.43 8.51
CA CYS A 692 -46.13 3.20 7.84
C CYS A 692 -47.23 2.48 8.62
N SER A 693 -48.20 1.94 7.89
CA SER A 693 -49.31 1.12 8.38
C SER A 693 -49.40 -0.15 7.54
N GLU A 694 -50.39 -1.01 7.79
CA GLU A 694 -50.60 -2.23 7.01
C GLU A 694 -50.85 -1.95 5.51
N ASN A 695 -51.42 -0.79 5.16
CA ASN A 695 -51.87 -0.47 3.79
C ASN A 695 -51.36 0.87 3.25
N SER A 696 -50.64 1.66 4.06
CA SER A 696 -50.14 2.97 3.65
C SER A 696 -48.70 3.20 4.09
N LEU A 697 -47.87 3.73 3.20
CA LEU A 697 -46.53 4.23 3.51
C LEU A 697 -46.47 5.70 3.13
N SER A 698 -45.95 6.53 4.01
CA SER A 698 -45.73 7.95 3.77
C SER A 698 -44.26 8.26 4.00
N LEU A 699 -43.59 8.83 3.00
CA LEU A 699 -42.18 9.21 3.03
C LEU A 699 -42.06 10.73 2.88
N THR A 700 -41.31 11.36 3.78
CA THR A 700 -41.00 12.79 3.72
C THR A 700 -39.48 12.94 3.55
N PRO A 701 -39.00 13.12 2.31
CA PRO A 701 -37.58 13.29 2.02
C PRO A 701 -36.99 14.47 2.80
N THR A 702 -35.79 14.28 3.32
CA THR A 702 -35.06 15.34 4.02
C THR A 702 -34.03 15.95 3.09
N TYR A 703 -34.18 17.25 2.80
CA TYR A 703 -33.19 18.02 2.05
C TYR A 703 -32.66 19.15 2.92
N PRO A 704 -31.34 19.41 2.95
CA PRO A 704 -30.74 20.42 3.84
C PRO A 704 -31.35 21.83 3.71
N ASN A 705 -31.87 22.16 2.52
CA ASN A 705 -32.34 23.51 2.19
C ASN A 705 -33.87 23.62 2.01
N TYR A 706 -34.61 22.52 2.14
CA TYR A 706 -36.06 22.50 1.90
C TYR A 706 -36.79 21.94 3.11
N LEU A 707 -37.56 22.80 3.78
CA LEU A 707 -38.29 22.45 4.99
C LEU A 707 -39.77 22.19 4.62
N ASN A 708 -40.41 21.28 5.37
CA ASN A 708 -41.85 21.02 5.29
C ASN A 708 -42.36 20.63 3.89
N LEU A 709 -41.60 19.83 3.15
CA LEU A 709 -42.09 19.29 1.88
C LEU A 709 -43.30 18.36 2.13
N PRO A 710 -44.31 18.39 1.26
CA PRO A 710 -45.41 17.43 1.31
C PRO A 710 -44.88 15.99 1.26
N PRO A 711 -45.44 15.06 2.05
CA PRO A 711 -45.01 13.68 1.99
C PRO A 711 -45.43 13.02 0.68
N LEU A 712 -44.60 12.10 0.22
CA LEU A 712 -44.94 11.09 -0.78
C LEU A 712 -45.76 10.00 -0.09
N THR A 713 -46.90 9.66 -0.66
CA THR A 713 -47.74 8.57 -0.13
C THR A 713 -47.73 7.40 -1.09
N PHE A 714 -47.77 6.20 -0.53
CA PHE A 714 -47.79 4.96 -1.25
C PHE A 714 -48.88 4.06 -0.69
N SER A 715 -49.54 3.32 -1.58
CA SER A 715 -50.48 2.25 -1.23
C SER A 715 -49.80 0.90 -1.38
N ARG A 716 -50.08 -0.04 -0.46
CA ARG A 716 -49.53 -1.39 -0.57
C ARG A 716 -50.13 -2.12 -1.77
N GLU A 717 -49.26 -2.74 -2.57
CA GLU A 717 -49.66 -3.66 -3.62
C GLU A 717 -49.91 -5.05 -3.01
N PRO A 718 -50.97 -5.76 -3.45
CA PRO A 718 -51.39 -7.04 -2.88
C PRO A 718 -50.47 -8.22 -3.20
#